data_AF-A0A5J6H9X1-F1
#
_entry.id   AF-A0A5J6H9X1-F1
#
_cell.length_a   1.000
_cell.length_b   1.000
_cell.length_c   1.000
_cell.angle_alpha   90.00
_cell.angle_beta   90.00
_cell.angle_gamma   90.00
#
_symmetry.space_group_name_H-M   'P 1'
#
loop_
_entity.id
_entity.type
_entity.pdbx_description
1 polymer ?
#
loop_
_entity_poly.entity_id
_entity_poly.type
_entity_poly.pdbx_seq_one_letter_code
_entity_poly.pdbx_strand_id
1 'polypeptide(L)'
;MTTSTSTGTGPQPAGLMEGAIATVAGNGVAGFMSDGGPGALTRLYHPMGVAVDKNGNLFIADRYNHRIRKVTPNGNITTVAGDGTAGYISDGGPAVATRLHYPADVAVDDAGNLFIADTNNHRVRKVTPNGNITTVAGNGEAGYVSDGGPAIATRLHYPHALTVDRAGNLYIADHHNHRIRKVTPNGNITTVAGNGTAGYVSDGGPAISTRLYHPMGLVVDAEGNLYIADRYNHRIRKVTPNGIITTVAGNGTAGYISDGGPAIGTRLHYPWGLALDEAGSLYIGDGHNHRIRKVTSDGIITTVAGNGTAGYVDDGGPAAGTRLYHPWGIALDRSGNLYIADSHNHRVRGVTAVAQMTPPPPPAADLYGEVVSPYRVQRGQEFDLGARIRNRGPNSADGRYVTVVLTLADGLEGGPGTTGRRLTRTFTGQQLAAHQSALDGVFRISAPESTPPGTYTSTLEIQYGGDLNLKDNAFVLPVTVVVPAPIADETALTIFQDTIPDVAPGQSTAFNLKYTAPAGQPVNPGTITQRFAAPSGFIFTGQPTYAYYETIHGVISGNLSHRIEDGGRTLLITANPHLNTTTSDTGSLIYTIPVQARADAAPGRYDNGSASVGRHTPVQLSGKITGSAQNETALRVVQESIPEAAPGQTTTFNLEIRSLNNQPVNPGTIEQRFTAPTGFAFTGGASYGYYFVTPYVTGNLETRLEDGGKTLVISSNPHLNTGTTDKTALIYTLGIRALPDAESGTRPADGQAVIGRLAPVPLSAHVL
;
A
#
# COMPACT_ATOMS: atom_id res chain seq x y z
N MET A 1 -72.08 -26.41 -1.23
CA MET A 1 -71.60 -25.09 -1.65
C MET A 1 -71.57 -24.20 -0.42
N THR A 2 -70.42 -24.08 0.23
CA THR A 2 -70.17 -23.07 1.26
C THR A 2 -69.44 -21.93 0.57
N THR A 3 -70.11 -20.78 0.47
CA THR A 3 -69.56 -19.54 -0.06
C THR A 3 -68.42 -19.08 0.85
N SER A 4 -67.17 -19.25 0.42
CA SER A 4 -66.04 -18.60 1.08
C SER A 4 -66.12 -17.11 0.82
N THR A 5 -66.39 -16.34 1.86
CA THR A 5 -66.17 -14.90 1.85
C THR A 5 -64.69 -14.65 1.58
N SER A 6 -64.38 -13.98 0.47
CA SER A 6 -63.03 -13.56 0.11
C SER A 6 -62.45 -12.70 1.25
N THR A 7 -61.44 -13.23 1.94
CA THR A 7 -60.78 -12.60 3.09
C THR A 7 -59.79 -11.50 2.70
N GLY A 8 -59.68 -11.13 1.42
CA GLY A 8 -58.69 -10.14 0.95
C GLY A 8 -57.22 -10.53 1.16
N THR A 9 -56.97 -11.75 1.65
CA THR A 9 -55.66 -12.37 1.85
C THR A 9 -55.10 -12.83 0.52
N GLY A 10 -53.82 -12.54 0.24
CA GLY A 10 -53.14 -12.99 -0.96
C GLY A 10 -52.86 -14.50 -0.98
N PRO A 11 -52.24 -15.04 -2.05
CA PRO A 11 -51.86 -16.45 -2.08
C PRO A 11 -50.80 -16.74 -1.01
N GLN A 12 -51.11 -17.64 -0.07
CA GLN A 12 -50.16 -18.18 0.90
C GLN A 12 -50.43 -19.67 1.06
N PRO A 13 -49.40 -20.53 1.21
CA PRO A 13 -49.62 -21.91 1.59
C PRO A 13 -50.33 -21.98 2.95
N ALA A 14 -51.36 -22.83 3.04
CA ALA A 14 -52.14 -22.97 4.27
C ALA A 14 -51.29 -23.56 5.42
N GLY A 15 -51.54 -23.12 6.66
CA GLY A 15 -50.96 -23.71 7.87
C GLY A 15 -49.53 -23.26 8.21
N LEU A 16 -49.01 -22.21 7.57
CA LEU A 16 -47.72 -21.64 7.93
C LEU A 16 -47.77 -20.87 9.25
N MET A 17 -46.72 -21.00 10.05
CA MET A 17 -46.52 -20.19 11.26
C MET A 17 -46.25 -18.73 10.91
N GLU A 18 -46.50 -17.82 11.84
CA GLU A 18 -46.15 -16.41 11.71
C GLU A 18 -44.65 -16.25 11.38
N GLY A 19 -44.33 -15.39 10.41
CA GLY A 19 -42.97 -15.16 9.95
C GLY A 19 -42.34 -16.30 9.14
N ALA A 20 -43.07 -17.37 8.83
CA ALA A 20 -42.60 -18.39 7.90
C ALA A 20 -42.62 -17.87 6.45
N ILE A 21 -41.64 -18.31 5.67
CA ILE A 21 -41.52 -18.00 4.24
C ILE A 21 -41.81 -19.23 3.38
N ALA A 22 -42.53 -19.04 2.27
CA ALA A 22 -42.77 -20.10 1.30
C ALA A 22 -42.89 -19.56 -0.14
N THR A 23 -42.76 -20.43 -1.13
CA THR A 23 -42.87 -20.07 -2.54
C THR A 23 -44.34 -20.01 -2.96
N VAL A 24 -44.76 -18.86 -3.49
CA VAL A 24 -46.13 -18.66 -3.99
C VAL A 24 -46.19 -18.72 -5.52
N ALA A 25 -45.08 -18.47 -6.20
CA ALA A 25 -44.96 -18.64 -7.64
C ALA A 25 -43.52 -18.96 -8.07
N GLY A 26 -43.37 -19.80 -9.09
CA GLY A 26 -42.07 -20.18 -9.65
C GLY A 26 -41.44 -21.37 -8.92
N ASN A 27 -40.72 -22.21 -9.64
CA ASN A 27 -40.07 -23.42 -9.10
C ASN A 27 -38.54 -23.33 -9.07
N GLY A 28 -37.98 -22.17 -9.42
CA GLY A 28 -36.53 -21.96 -9.50
C GLY A 28 -35.89 -22.20 -10.85
N VAL A 29 -36.63 -22.70 -11.83
CA VAL A 29 -36.16 -22.87 -13.20
C VAL A 29 -36.62 -21.70 -14.05
N ALA A 30 -35.67 -21.04 -14.71
CA ALA A 30 -35.94 -19.97 -15.67
C ALA A 30 -36.82 -20.47 -16.83
N GLY A 31 -37.82 -19.67 -17.19
CA GLY A 31 -38.65 -19.88 -18.38
C GLY A 31 -40.13 -19.76 -18.09
N PHE A 32 -40.97 -20.27 -19.00
CA PHE A 32 -42.43 -20.21 -18.93
C PHE A 32 -43.05 -21.62 -18.98
N MET A 33 -44.19 -21.78 -18.34
CA MET A 33 -45.07 -22.95 -18.45
C MET A 33 -46.51 -22.47 -18.76
N SER A 34 -47.36 -23.38 -19.22
CA SER A 34 -48.77 -23.10 -19.50
C SER A 34 -49.53 -22.49 -18.31
N ASP A 35 -50.57 -21.73 -18.62
CA ASP A 35 -51.45 -21.12 -17.63
C ASP A 35 -52.46 -22.11 -17.04
N GLY A 36 -53.05 -21.75 -15.89
CA GLY A 36 -54.15 -22.47 -15.24
C GLY A 36 -53.73 -23.49 -14.18
N GLY A 37 -52.43 -23.73 -13.99
CA GLY A 37 -51.90 -24.62 -12.96
C GLY A 37 -51.49 -23.91 -11.64
N PRO A 38 -50.98 -24.67 -10.66
CA PRO A 38 -50.47 -24.12 -9.40
C PRO A 38 -49.26 -23.21 -9.62
N GLY A 39 -49.30 -21.99 -9.06
CA GLY A 39 -48.26 -20.98 -9.18
C GLY A 39 -46.90 -21.48 -8.70
N ALA A 40 -46.84 -22.16 -7.55
CA ALA A 40 -45.61 -22.69 -6.95
C ALA A 40 -44.88 -23.73 -7.84
N LEU A 41 -45.57 -24.32 -8.82
CA LEU A 41 -44.98 -25.31 -9.74
C LEU A 41 -44.59 -24.71 -11.09
N THR A 42 -45.00 -23.48 -11.39
CA THR A 42 -44.72 -22.83 -12.68
C THR A 42 -43.24 -22.45 -12.84
N ARG A 43 -42.85 -22.06 -14.05
CA ARG A 43 -41.57 -21.39 -14.30
C ARG A 43 -41.82 -19.90 -14.43
N LEU A 44 -40.95 -19.13 -13.78
CA LEU A 44 -40.81 -17.69 -13.95
C LEU A 44 -39.40 -17.43 -14.47
N TYR A 45 -39.21 -16.31 -15.15
CA TYR A 45 -37.88 -15.88 -15.56
C TYR A 45 -37.60 -14.48 -15.07
N HIS A 46 -36.93 -14.45 -13.90
CA HIS A 46 -36.45 -13.24 -13.25
C HIS A 46 -37.58 -12.25 -12.92
N PRO A 47 -38.54 -12.66 -12.07
CA PRO A 47 -39.64 -11.79 -11.66
C PRO A 47 -39.08 -10.54 -10.99
N MET A 48 -39.57 -9.36 -11.36
CA MET A 48 -39.06 -8.09 -10.86
C MET A 48 -40.02 -7.43 -9.88
N GLY A 49 -41.03 -6.72 -10.36
CA GLY A 49 -42.06 -6.10 -9.53
C GLY A 49 -43.24 -7.03 -9.24
N VAL A 50 -43.89 -6.78 -8.11
CA VAL A 50 -45.08 -7.49 -7.65
C VAL A 50 -46.07 -6.50 -7.04
N ALA A 51 -47.38 -6.77 -7.17
CA ALA A 51 -48.45 -6.00 -6.53
C ALA A 51 -49.59 -6.92 -6.12
N VAL A 52 -50.32 -6.57 -5.06
CA VAL A 52 -51.50 -7.32 -4.61
C VAL A 52 -52.74 -6.44 -4.70
N ASP A 53 -53.82 -6.95 -5.28
CA ASP A 53 -55.08 -6.22 -5.33
C ASP A 53 -55.94 -6.42 -4.07
N LYS A 54 -57.01 -5.63 -3.99
CA LYS A 54 -57.98 -5.67 -2.89
C LYS A 54 -58.68 -7.02 -2.66
N ASN A 55 -58.62 -7.92 -3.63
CA ASN A 55 -59.22 -9.25 -3.58
C ASN A 55 -58.18 -10.35 -3.27
N GLY A 56 -56.92 -9.97 -3.00
CA GLY A 56 -55.82 -10.90 -2.73
C GLY A 56 -55.18 -11.49 -3.99
N ASN A 57 -55.39 -10.94 -5.18
CA ASN A 57 -54.66 -11.42 -6.36
C ASN A 57 -53.27 -10.80 -6.42
N LEU A 58 -52.24 -11.64 -6.56
CA LEU A 58 -50.86 -11.24 -6.73
C LEU A 58 -50.52 -11.12 -8.22
N PHE A 59 -50.06 -9.95 -8.64
CA PHE A 59 -49.56 -9.68 -9.99
C PHE A 59 -48.03 -9.67 -9.98
N ILE A 60 -47.42 -10.22 -11.02
CA ILE A 60 -45.98 -10.45 -11.12
C ILE A 60 -45.49 -9.98 -12.49
N ALA A 61 -44.52 -9.08 -12.52
CA ALA A 61 -43.77 -8.75 -13.72
C ALA A 61 -42.74 -9.86 -14.01
N ASP A 62 -43.13 -10.82 -14.85
CA ASP A 62 -42.31 -11.95 -15.27
C ASP A 62 -41.40 -11.53 -16.43
N ARG A 63 -40.38 -10.74 -16.04
CA ARG A 63 -39.66 -9.80 -16.90
C ARG A 63 -39.11 -10.42 -18.19
N TYR A 64 -38.34 -11.49 -18.08
CA TYR A 64 -37.71 -12.09 -19.26
C TYR A 64 -38.65 -13.03 -20.04
N ASN A 65 -39.81 -13.35 -19.47
CA ASN A 65 -40.88 -13.99 -20.21
C ASN A 65 -41.81 -12.99 -20.90
N HIS A 66 -41.56 -11.68 -20.82
CA HIS A 66 -42.35 -10.64 -21.49
C HIS A 66 -43.85 -10.69 -21.14
N ARG A 67 -44.16 -11.07 -19.89
CA ARG A 67 -45.52 -11.32 -19.43
C ARG A 67 -45.77 -10.70 -18.07
N ILE A 68 -47.03 -10.36 -17.81
CA ILE A 68 -47.55 -10.15 -16.46
C ILE A 68 -48.37 -11.37 -16.06
N ARG A 69 -48.01 -11.96 -14.93
CA ARG A 69 -48.68 -13.14 -14.37
C ARG A 69 -49.56 -12.72 -13.21
N LYS A 70 -50.69 -13.41 -13.03
CA LYS A 70 -51.62 -13.23 -11.91
C LYS A 70 -51.75 -14.55 -11.16
N VAL A 71 -51.50 -14.54 -9.86
CA VAL A 71 -51.75 -15.65 -8.94
C VAL A 71 -52.97 -15.29 -8.10
N THR A 72 -54.01 -16.11 -8.16
CA THR A 72 -55.22 -15.91 -7.36
C THR A 72 -55.01 -16.43 -5.93
N PRO A 73 -55.85 -16.07 -4.94
CA PRO A 73 -55.70 -16.53 -3.55
C PRO A 73 -55.66 -18.06 -3.39
N ASN A 74 -56.27 -18.82 -4.31
CA ASN A 74 -56.21 -20.30 -4.29
C ASN A 74 -54.91 -20.89 -4.87
N GLY A 75 -53.98 -20.03 -5.30
CA GLY A 75 -52.67 -20.42 -5.84
C GLY A 75 -52.63 -20.65 -7.36
N ASN A 76 -53.72 -20.52 -8.10
CA ASN A 76 -53.69 -20.70 -9.57
C ASN A 76 -53.05 -19.50 -10.27
N ILE A 77 -52.16 -19.76 -11.23
CA ILE A 77 -51.46 -18.73 -12.03
C ILE A 77 -51.95 -18.66 -13.48
N THR A 78 -52.14 -17.44 -13.99
CA THR A 78 -52.47 -17.17 -15.41
C THR A 78 -51.74 -15.95 -15.95
N THR A 79 -51.63 -15.83 -17.27
CA THR A 79 -51.13 -14.62 -17.94
C THR A 79 -52.27 -13.62 -18.10
N VAL A 80 -52.02 -12.36 -17.71
CA VAL A 80 -53.01 -11.27 -17.83
C VAL A 80 -52.59 -10.18 -18.81
N ALA A 81 -51.31 -10.14 -19.19
CA ALA A 81 -50.81 -9.30 -20.27
C ALA A 81 -49.52 -9.87 -20.87
N GLY A 82 -49.32 -9.67 -22.18
CA GLY A 82 -48.14 -10.13 -22.91
C GLY A 82 -48.29 -11.53 -23.50
N ASP A 83 -47.89 -11.70 -24.76
CA ASP A 83 -47.89 -12.97 -25.48
C ASP A 83 -46.59 -13.78 -25.30
N GLY A 84 -45.56 -13.15 -24.72
CA GLY A 84 -44.21 -13.71 -24.55
C GLY A 84 -43.17 -13.26 -25.56
N THR A 85 -43.56 -12.46 -26.54
CA THR A 85 -42.67 -11.90 -27.55
C THR A 85 -42.31 -10.47 -27.15
N ALA A 86 -41.00 -10.15 -27.18
CA ALA A 86 -40.54 -8.79 -26.98
C ALA A 86 -41.07 -7.85 -28.06
N GLY A 87 -41.58 -6.68 -27.67
CA GLY A 87 -41.96 -5.60 -28.60
C GLY A 87 -43.28 -4.93 -28.23
N TYR A 88 -43.91 -4.29 -29.21
CA TYR A 88 -45.17 -3.54 -29.09
C TYR A 88 -46.05 -3.79 -30.32
N ILE A 89 -47.38 -3.83 -30.19
CA ILE A 89 -48.30 -4.09 -31.32
C ILE A 89 -49.29 -2.92 -31.55
N SER A 90 -50.03 -2.47 -30.54
CA SER A 90 -50.90 -1.28 -30.55
C SER A 90 -51.72 -1.22 -29.26
N ASP A 91 -52.51 -0.16 -29.08
CA ASP A 91 -53.47 -0.01 -27.98
C ASP A 91 -54.90 -0.42 -28.40
N GLY A 92 -55.74 -0.71 -27.41
CA GLY A 92 -57.18 -0.97 -27.57
C GLY A 92 -57.56 -2.44 -27.76
N GLY A 93 -56.58 -3.35 -27.87
CA GLY A 93 -56.80 -4.79 -28.00
C GLY A 93 -56.74 -5.57 -26.68
N PRO A 94 -56.93 -6.90 -26.72
CA PRO A 94 -56.79 -7.78 -25.56
C PRO A 94 -55.36 -7.77 -25.02
N ALA A 95 -55.21 -7.58 -23.71
CA ALA A 95 -53.91 -7.48 -23.05
C ALA A 95 -53.05 -8.75 -23.22
N VAL A 96 -53.67 -9.92 -23.21
CA VAL A 96 -52.98 -11.22 -23.37
C VAL A 96 -52.42 -11.45 -24.78
N ALA A 97 -52.89 -10.69 -25.77
CA ALA A 97 -52.42 -10.76 -27.16
C ALA A 97 -51.43 -9.64 -27.52
N THR A 98 -51.11 -8.75 -26.57
CA THR A 98 -50.14 -7.67 -26.78
C THR A 98 -48.71 -8.17 -26.62
N ARG A 99 -47.74 -7.38 -27.09
CA ARG A 99 -46.32 -7.59 -26.78
C ARG A 99 -45.89 -6.61 -25.69
N LEU A 100 -45.06 -7.11 -24.78
CA LEU A 100 -44.38 -6.32 -23.75
C LEU A 100 -42.87 -6.52 -23.89
N HIS A 101 -42.08 -5.54 -23.48
CA HIS A 101 -40.63 -5.61 -23.58
C HIS A 101 -39.98 -5.40 -22.22
N TYR A 102 -39.55 -6.51 -21.60
CA TYR A 102 -38.94 -6.55 -20.27
C TYR A 102 -39.73 -5.75 -19.21
N PRO A 103 -41.01 -6.09 -18.97
CA PRO A 103 -41.80 -5.37 -17.98
C PRO A 103 -41.12 -5.46 -16.61
N ALA A 104 -40.91 -4.30 -15.97
CA ALA A 104 -40.14 -4.22 -14.73
C ALA A 104 -41.01 -4.23 -13.47
N ASP A 105 -42.22 -3.66 -13.55
CA ASP A 105 -43.08 -3.46 -12.39
C ASP A 105 -44.55 -3.39 -12.74
N VAL A 106 -45.39 -3.60 -11.73
CA VAL A 106 -46.85 -3.57 -11.80
C VAL A 106 -47.44 -2.83 -10.62
N ALA A 107 -48.54 -2.10 -10.83
CA ALA A 107 -49.34 -1.50 -9.76
C ALA A 107 -50.83 -1.74 -10.04
N VAL A 108 -51.66 -1.82 -9.00
CA VAL A 108 -53.11 -2.03 -9.16
C VAL A 108 -53.86 -0.99 -8.35
N ASP A 109 -54.85 -0.35 -8.95
CA ASP A 109 -55.72 0.62 -8.26
C ASP A 109 -56.96 -0.06 -7.63
N ASP A 110 -57.71 0.68 -6.81
CA ASP A 110 -58.91 0.16 -6.13
C ASP A 110 -60.05 -0.20 -7.10
N ALA A 111 -60.03 0.33 -8.32
CA ALA A 111 -60.96 -0.03 -9.39
C ALA A 111 -60.55 -1.33 -10.11
N GLY A 112 -59.39 -1.90 -9.78
CA GLY A 112 -58.86 -3.14 -10.36
C GLY A 112 -58.14 -2.93 -11.69
N ASN A 113 -57.77 -1.70 -12.05
CA ASN A 113 -56.92 -1.46 -13.20
C ASN A 113 -55.48 -1.82 -12.86
N LEU A 114 -54.83 -2.57 -13.76
CA LEU A 114 -53.43 -2.97 -13.66
C LEU A 114 -52.56 -2.04 -14.51
N PHE A 115 -51.60 -1.38 -13.90
CA PHE A 115 -50.60 -0.57 -14.55
C PHE A 115 -49.30 -1.36 -14.69
N ILE A 116 -48.62 -1.22 -15.83
CA ILE A 116 -47.45 -2.03 -16.21
C ILE A 116 -46.34 -1.09 -16.70
N ALA A 117 -45.18 -1.19 -16.08
CA ALA A 117 -43.97 -0.53 -16.56
C ALA A 117 -43.39 -1.36 -17.71
N ASP A 118 -43.75 -0.99 -18.94
CA ASP A 118 -43.30 -1.65 -20.17
C ASP A 118 -41.94 -1.08 -20.59
N THR A 119 -40.94 -1.40 -19.77
CA THR A 119 -39.65 -0.71 -19.61
C THR A 119 -38.95 -0.42 -20.92
N ASN A 120 -38.70 -1.45 -21.74
CA ASN A 120 -37.95 -1.29 -22.98
C ASN A 120 -38.81 -0.81 -24.15
N ASN A 121 -40.12 -0.72 -23.96
CA ASN A 121 -41.00 0.00 -24.87
C ASN A 121 -41.19 1.47 -24.46
N HIS A 122 -40.51 1.96 -23.42
CA HIS A 122 -40.55 3.36 -22.96
C HIS A 122 -41.98 3.86 -22.66
N ARG A 123 -42.82 2.96 -22.16
CA ARG A 123 -44.26 3.22 -21.94
C ARG A 123 -44.71 2.71 -20.58
N VAL A 124 -45.78 3.31 -20.07
CA VAL A 124 -46.61 2.73 -19.02
C VAL A 124 -47.95 2.35 -19.62
N ARG A 125 -48.33 1.08 -19.44
CA ARG A 125 -49.56 0.50 -19.99
C ARG A 125 -50.58 0.29 -18.89
N LYS A 126 -51.87 0.40 -19.21
CA LYS A 126 -52.99 0.15 -18.31
C LYS A 126 -53.87 -0.95 -18.89
N VAL A 127 -54.12 -1.99 -18.11
CA VAL A 127 -55.07 -3.06 -18.38
C VAL A 127 -56.30 -2.86 -17.52
N THR A 128 -57.46 -2.74 -18.15
CA THR A 128 -58.75 -2.64 -17.46
C THR A 128 -59.20 -4.00 -16.93
N PRO A 129 -60.15 -4.07 -15.96
CA PRO A 129 -60.72 -5.34 -15.50
C PRO A 129 -61.31 -6.22 -16.61
N ASN A 130 -61.73 -5.61 -17.72
CA ASN A 130 -62.25 -6.31 -18.90
C ASN A 130 -61.14 -6.88 -19.81
N GLY A 131 -59.86 -6.69 -19.47
CA GLY A 131 -58.72 -7.22 -20.20
C GLY A 131 -58.24 -6.38 -21.38
N ASN A 132 -58.73 -5.15 -21.56
CA ASN A 132 -58.25 -4.25 -22.62
C ASN A 132 -57.01 -3.46 -22.17
N ILE A 133 -55.98 -3.39 -23.02
CA ILE A 133 -54.73 -2.65 -22.76
C ILE A 133 -54.65 -1.32 -23.52
N THR A 134 -54.16 -0.27 -22.86
CA THR A 134 -53.91 1.06 -23.45
C THR A 134 -52.63 1.68 -22.89
N THR A 135 -52.02 2.62 -23.60
CA THR A 135 -50.90 3.42 -23.10
C THR A 135 -51.43 4.60 -22.29
N VAL A 136 -50.90 4.80 -21.09
CA VAL A 136 -51.28 5.92 -20.21
C VAL A 136 -50.17 6.94 -20.01
N ALA A 137 -48.92 6.56 -20.28
CA ALA A 137 -47.79 7.48 -20.31
C ALA A 137 -46.67 6.97 -21.23
N GLY A 138 -45.95 7.90 -21.86
CA GLY A 138 -44.86 7.60 -22.77
C GLY A 138 -45.32 7.34 -24.21
N ASN A 139 -44.57 7.86 -25.18
CA ASN A 139 -44.87 7.71 -26.61
C ASN A 139 -44.10 6.55 -27.28
N GLY A 140 -43.14 5.95 -26.57
CA GLY A 140 -42.27 4.89 -27.07
C GLY A 140 -40.85 5.28 -27.41
N GLU A 141 -40.53 6.57 -27.37
CA GLU A 141 -39.17 7.07 -27.56
C GLU A 141 -38.50 7.33 -26.20
N ALA A 142 -37.24 6.91 -26.09
CA ALA A 142 -36.41 7.21 -24.94
C ALA A 142 -36.13 8.72 -24.84
N GLY A 143 -36.24 9.29 -23.64
CA GLY A 143 -35.87 10.68 -23.36
C GLY A 143 -36.87 11.36 -22.45
N TYR A 144 -36.81 12.69 -22.41
CA TYR A 144 -37.66 13.55 -21.57
C TYR A 144 -38.26 14.69 -22.40
N VAL A 145 -39.50 15.04 -22.10
CA VAL A 145 -40.19 16.26 -22.58
C VAL A 145 -40.69 17.02 -21.35
N SER A 146 -40.76 18.36 -21.46
CA SER A 146 -41.19 19.25 -20.39
C SER A 146 -42.55 18.86 -19.79
N ASP A 147 -42.77 19.25 -18.53
CA ASP A 147 -44.00 18.97 -17.79
C ASP A 147 -45.21 19.79 -18.28
N GLY A 148 -46.41 19.38 -17.85
CA GLY A 148 -47.67 20.12 -18.04
C GLY A 148 -48.48 19.71 -19.27
N GLY A 149 -47.98 18.79 -20.10
CA GLY A 149 -48.67 18.24 -21.27
C GLY A 149 -49.33 16.87 -21.03
N PRO A 150 -49.97 16.29 -22.08
CA PRO A 150 -50.55 14.95 -22.03
C PRO A 150 -49.49 13.88 -21.80
N ALA A 151 -49.72 12.98 -20.85
CA ALA A 151 -48.80 11.91 -20.47
C ALA A 151 -48.48 10.96 -21.62
N ILE A 152 -49.43 10.70 -22.53
CA ILE A 152 -49.24 9.83 -23.70
C ILE A 152 -48.32 10.46 -24.77
N ALA A 153 -48.12 11.77 -24.74
CA ALA A 153 -47.25 12.49 -25.67
C ALA A 153 -45.82 12.67 -25.14
N THR A 154 -45.57 12.45 -23.84
CA THR A 154 -44.23 12.58 -23.26
C THR A 154 -43.30 11.46 -23.72
N ARG A 155 -42.00 11.70 -23.61
CA ARG A 155 -40.97 10.66 -23.62
C ARG A 155 -40.70 10.19 -22.18
N LEU A 156 -40.45 8.90 -22.03
CA LEU A 156 -39.99 8.27 -20.78
C LEU A 156 -38.72 7.47 -21.09
N HIS A 157 -37.83 7.30 -20.13
CA HIS A 157 -36.59 6.58 -20.32
C HIS A 157 -36.48 5.40 -19.34
N TYR A 158 -36.85 4.21 -19.84
CA TYR A 158 -36.92 2.97 -19.08
C TYR A 158 -37.74 3.11 -17.78
N PRO A 159 -39.05 3.42 -17.86
CA PRO A 159 -39.88 3.51 -16.67
C PRO A 159 -39.80 2.20 -15.89
N HIS A 160 -39.47 2.27 -14.60
CA HIS A 160 -39.01 1.08 -13.88
C HIS A 160 -39.90 0.68 -12.69
N ALA A 161 -40.50 1.64 -11.99
CA ALA A 161 -41.42 1.37 -10.89
C ALA A 161 -42.67 2.22 -10.98
N LEU A 162 -43.78 1.69 -10.48
CA LEU A 162 -45.09 2.33 -10.50
C LEU A 162 -45.75 2.26 -9.13
N THR A 163 -46.49 3.29 -8.77
CA THR A 163 -47.45 3.22 -7.66
C THR A 163 -48.64 4.14 -7.96
N VAL A 164 -49.81 3.82 -7.40
CA VAL A 164 -51.04 4.60 -7.60
C VAL A 164 -51.56 5.01 -6.23
N ASP A 165 -51.85 6.29 -6.05
CA ASP A 165 -52.45 6.79 -4.81
C ASP A 165 -53.98 6.62 -4.81
N ARG A 166 -54.63 6.86 -3.66
CA ARG A 166 -56.09 6.74 -3.51
C ARG A 166 -56.89 7.73 -4.35
N ALA A 167 -56.27 8.82 -4.82
CA ALA A 167 -56.90 9.76 -5.74
C ALA A 167 -56.77 9.31 -7.21
N GLY A 168 -56.14 8.17 -7.48
CA GLY A 168 -55.93 7.63 -8.80
C GLY A 168 -54.76 8.28 -9.55
N ASN A 169 -53.88 9.00 -8.86
CA ASN A 169 -52.67 9.51 -9.49
C ASN A 169 -51.63 8.39 -9.59
N LEU A 170 -51.05 8.24 -10.78
CA LEU A 170 -49.99 7.29 -11.07
C LEU A 170 -48.62 7.96 -10.93
N TYR A 171 -47.75 7.40 -10.11
CA TYR A 171 -46.36 7.82 -9.95
C TYR A 171 -45.45 6.84 -10.68
N ILE A 172 -44.46 7.38 -11.41
CA ILE A 172 -43.59 6.64 -12.32
C ILE A 172 -42.14 6.98 -11.99
N ALA A 173 -41.32 5.97 -11.72
CA ALA A 173 -39.88 6.14 -11.67
C ALA A 173 -39.34 6.15 -13.10
N ASP A 174 -39.10 7.35 -13.61
CA ASP A 174 -38.52 7.60 -14.93
C ASP A 174 -36.99 7.46 -14.81
N HIS A 175 -36.58 6.20 -14.64
CA HIS A 175 -35.32 5.75 -14.07
C HIS A 175 -34.10 6.41 -14.73
N HIS A 176 -33.95 6.31 -16.05
CA HIS A 176 -32.78 6.88 -16.75
C HIS A 176 -32.89 8.39 -16.97
N ASN A 177 -34.05 8.99 -16.70
CA ASN A 177 -34.22 10.43 -16.64
C ASN A 177 -34.03 10.99 -15.24
N HIS A 178 -33.65 10.19 -14.23
CA HIS A 178 -33.38 10.64 -12.85
C HIS A 178 -34.54 11.44 -12.22
N ARG A 179 -35.78 11.05 -12.51
CA ARG A 179 -36.99 11.77 -12.09
C ARG A 179 -38.09 10.83 -11.61
N ILE A 180 -38.94 11.33 -10.73
CA ILE A 180 -40.27 10.75 -10.47
C ILE A 180 -41.32 11.61 -11.16
N ARG A 181 -42.16 10.97 -11.98
CA ARG A 181 -43.24 11.63 -12.72
C ARG A 181 -44.57 11.26 -12.11
N LYS A 182 -45.52 12.20 -12.05
CA LYS A 182 -46.89 12.01 -11.60
C LYS A 182 -47.83 12.24 -12.77
N VAL A 183 -48.71 11.28 -13.03
CA VAL A 183 -49.81 11.35 -14.00
C VAL A 183 -51.12 11.43 -13.23
N THR A 184 -51.87 12.50 -13.45
CA THR A 184 -53.18 12.70 -12.85
C THR A 184 -54.27 11.92 -13.62
N PRO A 185 -55.46 11.66 -13.03
CA PRO A 185 -56.55 10.95 -13.71
C PRO A 185 -57.02 11.57 -15.03
N ASN A 186 -56.84 12.88 -15.22
CA ASN A 186 -57.12 13.57 -16.48
C ASN A 186 -56.01 13.42 -17.54
N GLY A 187 -54.94 12.68 -17.25
CA GLY A 187 -53.87 12.36 -18.19
C GLY A 187 -52.75 13.38 -18.30
N ASN A 188 -52.62 14.34 -17.37
CA ASN A 188 -51.51 15.30 -17.38
C ASN A 188 -50.30 14.74 -16.61
N ILE A 189 -49.07 15.00 -17.11
CA ILE A 189 -47.83 14.56 -16.46
C ILE A 189 -47.02 15.72 -15.90
N THR A 190 -46.46 15.55 -14.71
CA THR A 190 -45.56 16.51 -14.03
C THR A 190 -44.41 15.80 -13.32
N THR A 191 -43.28 16.48 -13.10
CA THR A 191 -42.17 15.99 -12.26
C THR A 191 -42.43 16.38 -10.81
N VAL A 192 -42.38 15.39 -9.90
CA VAL A 192 -42.60 15.61 -8.47
C VAL A 192 -41.33 15.46 -7.63
N ALA A 193 -40.29 14.82 -8.18
CA ALA A 193 -38.97 14.74 -7.56
C ALA A 193 -37.88 14.49 -8.61
N GLY A 194 -36.68 15.02 -8.37
CA GLY A 194 -35.54 14.90 -9.27
C GLY A 194 -35.52 15.98 -10.35
N ASN A 195 -34.32 16.47 -10.68
CA ASN A 195 -34.11 17.53 -11.67
C ASN A 195 -33.56 17.01 -13.01
N GLY A 196 -33.28 15.70 -13.12
CA GLY A 196 -32.72 15.07 -14.30
C GLY A 196 -31.22 14.84 -14.31
N THR A 197 -30.52 15.28 -13.28
CA THR A 197 -29.08 15.04 -13.12
C THR A 197 -28.84 13.96 -12.06
N ALA A 198 -27.99 13.00 -12.39
CA ALA A 198 -27.54 11.97 -11.44
C ALA A 198 -26.80 12.58 -10.25
N GLY A 199 -27.02 12.02 -9.06
CA GLY A 199 -26.29 12.37 -7.84
C GLY A 199 -27.21 12.65 -6.67
N TYR A 200 -26.66 13.22 -5.60
CA TYR A 200 -27.34 13.52 -4.34
C TYR A 200 -27.12 14.99 -3.94
N VAL A 201 -28.12 15.59 -3.30
CA VAL A 201 -28.04 16.87 -2.60
C VAL A 201 -28.64 16.69 -1.21
N SER A 202 -28.21 17.52 -0.25
CA SER A 202 -28.67 17.50 1.14
C SER A 202 -30.20 17.53 1.27
N ASP A 203 -30.68 17.06 2.42
CA ASP A 203 -32.11 17.02 2.75
C ASP A 203 -32.70 18.39 3.11
N GLY A 204 -34.04 18.47 3.12
CA GLY A 204 -34.81 19.63 3.59
C GLY A 204 -35.17 20.65 2.50
N GLY A 205 -34.68 20.47 1.28
CA GLY A 205 -34.99 21.33 0.13
C GLY A 205 -36.17 20.86 -0.74
N PRO A 206 -36.53 21.62 -1.79
CA PRO A 206 -37.56 21.23 -2.75
C PRO A 206 -37.20 19.96 -3.54
N ALA A 207 -38.12 19.01 -3.60
CA ALA A 207 -37.93 17.71 -4.24
C ALA A 207 -37.66 17.82 -5.75
N ILE A 208 -38.27 18.78 -6.44
CA ILE A 208 -38.06 19.02 -7.89
C ILE A 208 -36.67 19.58 -8.21
N SER A 209 -35.97 20.14 -7.23
CA SER A 209 -34.63 20.70 -7.38
C SER A 209 -33.53 19.70 -7.02
N THR A 210 -33.85 18.61 -6.31
CA THR A 210 -32.87 17.60 -5.89
C THR A 210 -32.34 16.79 -7.07
N ARG A 211 -31.12 16.27 -6.92
CA ARG A 211 -30.60 15.20 -7.77
C ARG A 211 -31.06 13.86 -7.21
N LEU A 212 -31.43 12.94 -8.11
CA LEU A 212 -31.71 11.53 -7.83
C LEU A 212 -30.81 10.69 -8.73
N TYR A 213 -30.48 9.47 -8.34
CA TYR A 213 -29.64 8.60 -9.15
C TYR A 213 -30.30 7.25 -9.43
N HIS A 214 -30.96 7.21 -10.60
CA HIS A 214 -31.72 6.08 -11.12
C HIS A 214 -32.74 5.56 -10.09
N PRO A 215 -33.78 6.35 -9.79
CA PRO A 215 -34.79 5.93 -8.83
C PRO A 215 -35.46 4.62 -9.27
N MET A 216 -35.74 3.75 -8.30
CA MET A 216 -36.45 2.48 -8.47
C MET A 216 -37.79 2.51 -7.76
N GLY A 217 -38.00 1.71 -6.71
CA GLY A 217 -39.29 1.52 -6.06
C GLY A 217 -39.91 2.80 -5.52
N LEU A 218 -41.24 2.84 -5.60
CA LEU A 218 -42.09 3.94 -5.17
C LEU A 218 -43.24 3.40 -4.33
N VAL A 219 -43.61 4.14 -3.28
CA VAL A 219 -44.85 3.89 -2.56
C VAL A 219 -45.36 5.23 -2.00
N VAL A 220 -46.69 5.40 -1.96
CA VAL A 220 -47.34 6.59 -1.41
C VAL A 220 -48.16 6.20 -0.19
N ASP A 221 -48.00 6.93 0.92
CA ASP A 221 -48.80 6.72 2.14
C ASP A 221 -50.17 7.41 2.08
N ALA A 222 -51.00 7.19 3.10
CA ALA A 222 -52.36 7.74 3.15
C ALA A 222 -52.38 9.27 3.22
N GLU A 223 -51.33 9.87 3.77
CA GLU A 223 -51.13 11.32 3.88
C GLU A 223 -50.59 11.93 2.57
N GLY A 224 -50.28 11.10 1.57
CA GLY A 224 -49.77 11.53 0.27
C GLY A 224 -48.26 11.77 0.24
N ASN A 225 -47.51 11.30 1.24
CA ASN A 225 -46.06 11.30 1.17
C ASN A 225 -45.58 10.19 0.22
N LEU A 226 -44.65 10.53 -0.66
CA LEU A 226 -44.04 9.63 -1.61
C LEU A 226 -42.68 9.16 -1.09
N TYR A 227 -42.48 7.86 -1.00
CA TYR A 227 -41.19 7.24 -0.68
C TYR A 227 -40.53 6.74 -1.96
N ILE A 228 -39.21 6.96 -2.09
CA ILE A 228 -38.42 6.74 -3.29
C ILE A 228 -37.16 5.97 -2.93
N ALA A 229 -36.93 4.83 -3.58
CA ALA A 229 -35.65 4.16 -3.54
C ALA A 229 -34.67 4.87 -4.49
N ASP A 230 -33.80 5.70 -3.93
CA ASP A 230 -32.77 6.45 -4.65
C ASP A 230 -31.53 5.54 -4.83
N ARG A 231 -31.66 4.60 -5.77
CA ARG A 231 -30.88 3.36 -5.84
C ARG A 231 -29.37 3.54 -5.74
N TYR A 232 -28.77 4.34 -6.63
CA TYR A 232 -27.30 4.52 -6.63
C TYR A 232 -26.82 5.51 -5.57
N ASN A 233 -27.73 6.24 -4.94
CA ASN A 233 -27.41 7.03 -3.76
C ASN A 233 -27.57 6.25 -2.45
N HIS A 234 -27.91 4.95 -2.50
CA HIS A 234 -27.99 4.05 -1.34
C HIS A 234 -28.91 4.57 -0.22
N ARG A 235 -30.03 5.20 -0.61
CA ARG A 235 -30.96 5.88 0.30
C ARG A 235 -32.41 5.61 -0.07
N ILE A 236 -33.29 5.67 0.94
CA ILE A 236 -34.71 5.89 0.75
C ILE A 236 -35.02 7.35 1.06
N ARG A 237 -35.69 8.02 0.13
CA ARG A 237 -36.09 9.43 0.24
C ARG A 237 -37.59 9.51 0.45
N LYS A 238 -38.05 10.47 1.26
CA LYS A 238 -39.46 10.80 1.46
C LYS A 238 -39.73 12.19 0.91
N VAL A 239 -40.77 12.34 0.11
CA VAL A 239 -41.27 13.62 -0.41
C VAL A 239 -42.65 13.86 0.18
N THR A 240 -42.78 14.93 0.95
CA THR A 240 -44.05 15.35 1.56
C THR A 240 -44.97 16.04 0.53
N PRO A 241 -46.28 16.16 0.78
CA PRO A 241 -47.21 16.84 -0.14
C PRO A 241 -46.85 18.29 -0.47
N ASN A 242 -46.14 19.00 0.42
CA ASN A 242 -45.61 20.34 0.16
C ASN A 242 -44.29 20.35 -0.66
N GLY A 243 -43.85 19.18 -1.14
CA GLY A 243 -42.72 19.04 -2.05
C GLY A 243 -41.35 19.13 -1.38
N ILE A 244 -41.21 18.82 -0.09
CA ILE A 244 -39.93 18.78 0.63
C ILE A 244 -39.39 17.35 0.64
N ILE A 245 -38.10 17.18 0.32
CA ILE A 245 -37.44 15.87 0.31
C ILE A 245 -36.52 15.67 1.51
N THR A 246 -36.61 14.50 2.16
CA THR A 246 -35.70 14.08 3.25
C THR A 246 -35.26 12.63 3.08
N THR A 247 -34.17 12.22 3.73
CA THR A 247 -33.75 10.81 3.81
C THR A 247 -34.40 10.16 5.03
N VAL A 248 -35.01 8.99 4.85
CA VAL A 248 -35.65 8.22 5.92
C VAL A 248 -34.94 6.91 6.23
N ALA A 249 -34.11 6.40 5.30
CA ALA A 249 -33.25 5.25 5.54
C ALA A 249 -32.00 5.30 4.64
N GLY A 250 -30.88 4.79 5.13
CA GLY A 250 -29.61 4.75 4.41
C GLY A 250 -28.77 6.02 4.59
N ASN A 251 -27.45 5.84 4.72
CA ASN A 251 -26.49 6.93 4.92
C ASN A 251 -25.71 7.31 3.64
N GLY A 252 -25.94 6.61 2.53
CA GLY A 252 -25.26 6.84 1.26
C GLY A 252 -24.06 5.96 0.95
N THR A 253 -23.65 5.11 1.90
CA THR A 253 -22.60 4.11 1.68
C THR A 253 -23.25 2.76 1.38
N ALA A 254 -22.78 2.10 0.32
CA ALA A 254 -23.19 0.73 -0.01
C ALA A 254 -22.81 -0.26 1.10
N GLY A 255 -23.68 -1.24 1.35
CA GLY A 255 -23.41 -2.36 2.26
C GLY A 255 -24.45 -2.47 3.37
N TYR A 256 -24.09 -3.17 4.45
CA TYR A 256 -24.95 -3.49 5.59
C TYR A 256 -24.20 -3.22 6.89
N ILE A 257 -24.90 -2.77 7.93
CA ILE A 257 -24.32 -2.56 9.27
C ILE A 257 -24.89 -3.61 10.24
N SER A 258 -26.13 -3.42 10.69
CA SER A 258 -26.82 -4.29 11.65
C SER A 258 -28.32 -3.95 11.67
N ASP A 259 -29.08 -4.72 12.46
CA ASP A 259 -30.49 -4.48 12.74
C ASP A 259 -30.67 -3.84 14.12
N GLY A 260 -31.79 -3.13 14.29
CA GLY A 260 -32.24 -2.51 15.54
C GLY A 260 -31.66 -1.11 15.80
N GLY A 261 -30.87 -0.57 14.88
CA GLY A 261 -30.37 0.81 14.95
C GLY A 261 -31.23 1.81 14.16
N PRO A 262 -30.89 3.12 14.18
CA PRO A 262 -31.58 4.15 13.40
C PRO A 262 -31.46 3.91 11.90
N ALA A 263 -32.58 3.98 11.17
CA ALA A 263 -32.66 3.75 9.74
C ALA A 263 -31.78 4.73 8.94
N ILE A 264 -31.67 5.99 9.36
CA ILE A 264 -30.82 7.00 8.70
C ILE A 264 -29.32 6.72 8.87
N GLY A 265 -28.92 5.94 9.88
CA GLY A 265 -27.53 5.56 10.13
C GLY A 265 -27.09 4.29 9.41
N THR A 266 -28.03 3.48 8.91
CA THR A 266 -27.73 2.20 8.25
C THR A 266 -27.08 2.40 6.88
N ARG A 267 -26.42 1.34 6.39
CA ARG A 267 -26.05 1.20 4.98
C ARG A 267 -27.14 0.40 4.26
N LEU A 268 -27.40 0.76 3.01
CA LEU A 268 -28.27 0.03 2.07
C LEU A 268 -27.48 -0.21 0.79
N HIS A 269 -27.73 -1.31 0.08
CA HIS A 269 -27.01 -1.63 -1.15
C HIS A 269 -27.99 -1.76 -2.32
N TYR A 270 -28.05 -0.69 -3.13
CA TYR A 270 -28.95 -0.57 -4.27
C TYR A 270 -30.41 -0.90 -3.88
N PRO A 271 -31.02 -0.12 -2.96
CA PRO A 271 -32.40 -0.35 -2.55
C PRO A 271 -33.33 -0.33 -3.77
N TRP A 272 -34.35 -1.19 -3.73
CA TRP A 272 -35.22 -1.47 -4.87
C TRP A 272 -36.69 -1.23 -4.56
N GLY A 273 -37.48 -2.29 -4.34
CA GLY A 273 -38.91 -2.21 -4.09
C GLY A 273 -39.21 -1.67 -2.70
N LEU A 274 -40.34 -0.97 -2.59
CA LEU A 274 -40.84 -0.39 -1.35
C LEU A 274 -42.30 -0.82 -1.13
N ALA A 275 -42.68 -1.05 0.13
CA ALA A 275 -44.06 -1.26 0.53
C ALA A 275 -44.33 -0.62 1.89
N LEU A 276 -45.58 -0.29 2.18
CA LEU A 276 -46.01 0.24 3.48
C LEU A 276 -47.08 -0.66 4.07
N ASP A 277 -47.01 -0.89 5.38
CA ASP A 277 -48.14 -1.49 6.12
C ASP A 277 -49.13 -0.41 6.59
N GLU A 278 -50.27 -0.83 7.16
CA GLU A 278 -51.30 0.09 7.66
C GLU A 278 -50.85 0.94 8.85
N ALA A 279 -49.80 0.51 9.57
CA ALA A 279 -49.19 1.27 10.65
C ALA A 279 -48.17 2.31 10.14
N GLY A 280 -47.90 2.34 8.83
CA GLY A 280 -46.94 3.23 8.19
C GLY A 280 -45.49 2.75 8.26
N SER A 281 -45.24 1.49 8.65
CA SER A 281 -43.89 0.92 8.58
C SER A 281 -43.48 0.71 7.13
N LEU A 282 -42.25 1.10 6.81
CA LEU A 282 -41.68 1.01 5.47
C LEU A 282 -40.88 -0.28 5.31
N TYR A 283 -41.22 -1.06 4.29
CA TYR A 283 -40.48 -2.24 3.87
C TYR A 283 -39.60 -1.90 2.66
N ILE A 284 -38.38 -2.44 2.63
CA ILE A 284 -37.34 -2.11 1.65
C ILE A 284 -36.72 -3.39 1.12
N GLY A 285 -36.77 -3.60 -0.19
CA GLY A 285 -35.93 -4.56 -0.90
C GLY A 285 -34.48 -4.07 -0.93
N ASP A 286 -33.66 -4.54 0.00
CA ASP A 286 -32.23 -4.21 0.10
C ASP A 286 -31.43 -5.18 -0.78
N GLY A 287 -31.63 -5.02 -2.10
CA GLY A 287 -31.42 -6.06 -3.10
C GLY A 287 -30.02 -6.68 -3.07
N HIS A 288 -28.96 -5.88 -3.04
CA HIS A 288 -27.58 -6.38 -3.05
C HIS A 288 -27.04 -6.73 -1.65
N ASN A 289 -27.83 -6.48 -0.61
CA ASN A 289 -27.61 -7.08 0.69
C ASN A 289 -28.45 -8.35 0.89
N HIS A 290 -29.19 -8.82 -0.11
CA HIS A 290 -29.97 -10.07 -0.09
C HIS A 290 -30.96 -10.16 1.09
N ARG A 291 -31.61 -9.04 1.42
CA ARG A 291 -32.51 -8.88 2.57
C ARG A 291 -33.72 -8.04 2.24
N ILE A 292 -34.82 -8.27 2.97
CA ILE A 292 -35.90 -7.30 3.13
C ILE A 292 -35.78 -6.63 4.50
N ARG A 293 -35.78 -5.31 4.50
CA ARG A 293 -35.66 -4.49 5.72
C ARG A 293 -37.01 -3.84 6.04
N LYS A 294 -37.36 -3.72 7.31
CA LYS A 294 -38.52 -2.98 7.83
C LYS A 294 -38.01 -1.78 8.63
N VAL A 295 -38.57 -0.61 8.39
CA VAL A 295 -38.36 0.62 9.14
C VAL A 295 -39.67 0.97 9.85
N THR A 296 -39.67 0.98 11.16
CA THR A 296 -40.83 1.34 11.98
C THR A 296 -40.98 2.86 12.07
N SER A 297 -42.14 3.35 12.54
CA SER A 297 -42.47 4.78 12.61
C SER A 297 -41.56 5.59 13.56
N ASP A 298 -40.92 4.93 14.52
CA ASP A 298 -39.87 5.49 15.38
C ASP A 298 -38.48 5.55 14.72
N GLY A 299 -38.36 5.09 13.47
CA GLY A 299 -37.15 5.18 12.66
C GLY A 299 -36.13 4.06 12.92
N ILE A 300 -36.54 2.94 13.52
CA ILE A 300 -35.67 1.77 13.72
C ILE A 300 -35.73 0.83 12.51
N ILE A 301 -34.57 0.35 12.03
CA ILE A 301 -34.48 -0.58 10.89
C ILE A 301 -34.09 -1.99 11.32
N THR A 302 -34.77 -3.00 10.77
CA THR A 302 -34.53 -4.42 11.07
C THR A 302 -34.73 -5.31 9.85
N THR A 303 -34.15 -6.51 9.82
CA THR A 303 -34.35 -7.50 8.76
C THR A 303 -35.57 -8.36 9.08
N VAL A 304 -36.47 -8.49 8.11
CA VAL A 304 -37.69 -9.32 8.23
C VAL A 304 -37.65 -10.55 7.32
N ALA A 305 -36.81 -10.55 6.29
CA ALA A 305 -36.54 -11.72 5.45
C ALA A 305 -35.14 -11.70 4.86
N GLY A 306 -34.50 -12.87 4.76
CA GLY A 306 -33.15 -13.03 4.21
C GLY A 306 -32.05 -12.84 5.26
N ASN A 307 -31.01 -13.68 5.21
CA ASN A 307 -29.86 -13.60 6.12
C ASN A 307 -28.65 -12.84 5.52
N GLY A 308 -28.76 -12.44 4.25
CA GLY A 308 -27.75 -11.71 3.51
C GLY A 308 -26.79 -12.53 2.66
N THR A 309 -26.96 -13.84 2.65
CA THR A 309 -26.26 -14.72 1.73
C THR A 309 -27.14 -14.95 0.52
N ALA A 310 -26.60 -14.69 -0.67
CA ALA A 310 -27.27 -15.00 -1.93
C ALA A 310 -27.56 -16.51 -2.04
N GLY A 311 -28.76 -16.86 -2.50
CA GLY A 311 -29.16 -18.23 -2.79
C GLY A 311 -30.57 -18.53 -2.31
N TYR A 312 -30.89 -19.82 -2.19
CA TYR A 312 -32.22 -20.31 -1.84
C TYR A 312 -32.11 -21.33 -0.69
N VAL A 313 -33.12 -21.35 0.16
CA VAL A 313 -33.39 -22.39 1.17
C VAL A 313 -34.85 -22.80 1.04
N ASP A 314 -35.12 -24.08 1.28
CA ASP A 314 -36.45 -24.67 1.19
C ASP A 314 -37.48 -23.95 2.07
N ASP A 315 -38.74 -24.07 1.64
CA ASP A 315 -39.88 -23.37 2.23
C ASP A 315 -40.28 -23.90 3.60
N GLY A 316 -41.03 -23.09 4.35
CA GLY A 316 -41.61 -23.43 5.66
C GLY A 316 -40.76 -23.02 6.87
N GLY A 317 -39.51 -22.60 6.64
CA GLY A 317 -38.63 -22.05 7.68
C GLY A 317 -38.90 -20.56 7.98
N PRO A 318 -38.23 -20.00 9.02
CA PRO A 318 -38.36 -18.59 9.37
C PRO A 318 -37.76 -17.68 8.28
N ALA A 319 -38.49 -16.61 7.93
CA ALA A 319 -38.09 -15.69 6.86
C ALA A 319 -36.74 -15.02 7.12
N ALA A 320 -36.45 -14.59 8.35
CA ALA A 320 -35.19 -13.93 8.71
C ALA A 320 -33.95 -14.82 8.53
N GLY A 321 -34.11 -16.15 8.63
CA GLY A 321 -33.01 -17.12 8.48
C GLY A 321 -32.78 -17.59 7.04
N THR A 322 -33.71 -17.32 6.12
CA THR A 322 -33.65 -17.84 4.74
C THR A 322 -32.57 -17.16 3.90
N ARG A 323 -32.29 -17.71 2.71
CA ARG A 323 -31.47 -17.05 1.69
C ARG A 323 -32.39 -16.49 0.61
N LEU A 324 -32.12 -15.24 0.22
CA LEU A 324 -32.76 -14.56 -0.90
C LEU A 324 -31.67 -14.17 -1.90
N TYR A 325 -32.02 -14.05 -3.17
CA TYR A 325 -31.08 -13.64 -4.21
C TYR A 325 -31.63 -12.46 -5.02
N HIS A 326 -31.16 -11.26 -4.66
CA HIS A 326 -31.61 -9.99 -5.22
C HIS A 326 -33.13 -9.81 -5.09
N PRO A 327 -33.64 -9.71 -3.85
CA PRO A 327 -35.07 -9.53 -3.61
C PRO A 327 -35.47 -8.10 -3.99
N TRP A 328 -35.93 -7.91 -5.23
CA TRP A 328 -36.13 -6.58 -5.79
C TRP A 328 -37.53 -6.02 -5.52
N GLY A 329 -38.57 -6.59 -6.12
CA GLY A 329 -39.94 -6.15 -5.89
C GLY A 329 -40.51 -6.71 -4.61
N ILE A 330 -41.29 -5.89 -3.91
CA ILE A 330 -42.05 -6.29 -2.73
C ILE A 330 -43.45 -5.70 -2.73
N ALA A 331 -44.41 -6.42 -2.14
CA ALA A 331 -45.76 -5.92 -1.91
C ALA A 331 -46.34 -6.52 -0.62
N LEU A 332 -47.24 -5.78 0.03
CA LEU A 332 -48.02 -6.26 1.16
C LEU A 332 -49.47 -6.45 0.74
N ASP A 333 -50.12 -7.49 1.26
CA ASP A 333 -51.58 -7.56 1.26
C ASP A 333 -52.18 -6.87 2.50
N ARG A 334 -53.51 -6.75 2.55
CA ARG A 334 -54.21 -6.11 3.69
C ARG A 334 -54.14 -6.90 4.99
N SER A 335 -53.73 -8.16 4.94
CA SER A 335 -53.51 -8.98 6.13
C SER A 335 -52.08 -8.85 6.65
N GLY A 336 -51.24 -8.04 6.00
CA GLY A 336 -49.84 -7.85 6.37
C GLY A 336 -48.92 -8.99 5.94
N ASN A 337 -49.33 -9.80 4.95
CA ASN A 337 -48.44 -10.77 4.32
C ASN A 337 -47.57 -10.09 3.27
N LEU A 338 -46.28 -10.43 3.24
CA LEU A 338 -45.31 -9.85 2.32
C LEU A 338 -45.00 -10.79 1.17
N TYR A 339 -44.99 -10.23 -0.03
CA TYR A 339 -44.62 -10.90 -1.28
C TYR A 339 -43.29 -10.33 -1.76
N ILE A 340 -42.35 -11.21 -2.09
CA ILE A 340 -40.98 -10.86 -2.43
C ILE A 340 -40.66 -11.49 -3.78
N ALA A 341 -40.36 -10.67 -4.78
CA ALA A 341 -39.75 -11.14 -6.02
C ALA A 341 -38.30 -11.51 -5.74
N ASP A 342 -38.05 -12.80 -5.53
CA ASP A 342 -36.74 -13.39 -5.29
C ASP A 342 -36.06 -13.63 -6.65
N SER A 343 -35.70 -12.53 -7.31
CA SER A 343 -35.57 -12.42 -8.76
C SER A 343 -34.59 -13.42 -9.36
N HIS A 344 -33.40 -13.57 -8.77
CA HIS A 344 -32.38 -14.49 -9.29
C HIS A 344 -32.63 -15.95 -8.89
N ASN A 345 -33.49 -16.19 -7.91
CA ASN A 345 -34.00 -17.53 -7.62
C ASN A 345 -35.23 -17.87 -8.47
N HIS A 346 -35.67 -17.00 -9.39
CA HIS A 346 -36.81 -17.24 -10.29
C HIS A 346 -38.10 -17.63 -9.56
N ARG A 347 -38.33 -17.00 -8.41
CA ARG A 347 -39.46 -17.26 -7.52
C ARG A 347 -40.08 -15.96 -7.04
N VAL A 348 -41.34 -16.03 -6.65
CA VAL A 348 -41.96 -15.08 -5.73
C VAL A 348 -42.22 -15.81 -4.42
N ARG A 349 -41.72 -15.25 -3.32
CA ARG A 349 -41.81 -15.80 -1.97
C ARG A 349 -42.84 -15.01 -1.16
N GLY A 350 -43.66 -15.71 -0.38
CA GLY A 350 -44.62 -15.15 0.57
C GLY A 350 -44.12 -15.30 2.00
N VAL A 351 -44.23 -14.26 2.82
CA VAL A 351 -43.97 -14.27 4.27
C VAL A 351 -45.27 -13.98 5.01
N THR A 352 -45.64 -14.88 5.92
CA THR A 352 -46.91 -14.79 6.65
C THR A 352 -46.84 -13.75 7.77
N ALA A 353 -47.82 -12.85 7.83
CA ALA A 353 -48.03 -11.87 8.90
C ALA A 353 -46.78 -11.03 9.28
N VAL A 354 -45.96 -10.64 8.30
CA VAL A 354 -44.73 -9.87 8.54
C VAL A 354 -45.00 -8.49 9.19
N ALA A 355 -46.21 -7.95 9.02
CA ALA A 355 -46.63 -6.71 9.66
C ALA A 355 -46.69 -6.84 11.19
N GLN A 356 -47.10 -8.02 11.68
CA GLN A 356 -47.25 -8.34 13.09
C GLN A 356 -45.94 -8.80 13.75
N MET A 357 -44.96 -9.23 12.93
CA MET A 357 -43.64 -9.59 13.43
C MET A 357 -43.00 -8.41 14.17
N THR A 358 -42.77 -8.60 15.47
CA THR A 358 -41.76 -7.85 16.20
C THR A 358 -40.39 -8.33 15.71
N PRO A 359 -39.52 -7.42 15.25
CA PRO A 359 -38.17 -7.80 14.86
C PRO A 359 -37.45 -8.54 15.99
N PRO A 360 -36.53 -9.48 15.67
CA PRO A 360 -35.68 -10.05 16.70
C PRO A 360 -34.96 -8.92 17.44
N PRO A 361 -34.80 -9.03 18.77
CA PRO A 361 -34.07 -8.03 19.52
C PRO A 361 -32.67 -7.87 18.90
N PRO A 362 -32.19 -6.63 18.74
CA PRO A 362 -30.87 -6.36 18.18
C PRO A 362 -29.78 -7.19 18.88
N PRO A 363 -28.69 -7.58 18.18
CA PRO A 363 -27.55 -8.23 18.82
C PRO A 363 -27.10 -7.41 20.03
N ALA A 364 -26.72 -8.09 21.12
CA ALA A 364 -26.39 -7.46 22.41
C ALA A 364 -25.27 -6.40 22.31
N ALA A 365 -24.45 -6.43 21.26
CA ALA A 365 -23.50 -5.37 20.90
C ALA A 365 -23.15 -5.44 19.40
N ASP A 366 -22.91 -4.29 18.77
CA ASP A 366 -22.38 -4.18 17.40
C ASP A 366 -21.13 -3.31 17.44
N LEU A 367 -19.98 -3.97 17.51
CA LEU A 367 -18.68 -3.36 17.74
C LEU A 367 -17.95 -3.09 16.43
N TYR A 368 -17.34 -1.92 16.30
CA TYR A 368 -16.45 -1.59 15.19
C TYR A 368 -15.22 -0.83 15.66
N GLY A 369 -14.11 -0.94 14.91
CA GLY A 369 -12.87 -0.22 15.18
C GLY A 369 -12.72 1.05 14.35
N GLU A 370 -12.40 2.17 14.99
CA GLU A 370 -11.87 3.38 14.35
C GLU A 370 -10.35 3.32 14.42
N VAL A 371 -9.69 3.08 13.27
CA VAL A 371 -8.24 2.95 13.20
C VAL A 371 -7.55 4.23 13.68
N VAL A 372 -6.58 4.06 14.57
CA VAL A 372 -5.60 5.07 14.97
C VAL A 372 -4.25 4.59 14.45
N SER A 373 -3.73 5.26 13.44
CA SER A 373 -2.44 4.95 12.82
C SER A 373 -1.78 6.26 12.40
N PRO A 374 -0.48 6.45 12.67
CA PRO A 374 0.27 7.50 12.00
C PRO A 374 0.63 7.04 10.60
N TYR A 375 0.44 7.93 9.64
CA TYR A 375 0.87 7.67 8.27
C TYR A 375 2.40 7.71 8.13
N ARG A 376 3.09 8.53 8.93
CA ARG A 376 4.56 8.72 8.91
C ARG A 376 5.10 8.98 10.31
N VAL A 377 6.24 8.34 10.64
CA VAL A 377 6.94 8.49 11.93
C VAL A 377 8.44 8.61 11.69
N GLN A 378 9.15 9.38 12.51
CA GLN A 378 10.62 9.40 12.49
C GLN A 378 11.18 8.21 13.28
N ARG A 379 12.32 7.67 12.86
CA ARG A 379 13.09 6.73 13.70
C ARG A 379 13.44 7.38 15.05
N GLY A 380 13.54 6.58 16.10
CA GLY A 380 13.75 7.01 17.47
C GLY A 380 12.51 7.64 18.13
N GLN A 381 11.35 7.67 17.47
CA GLN A 381 10.13 8.24 18.05
C GLN A 381 9.07 7.20 18.37
N GLU A 382 8.29 7.52 19.39
CA GLU A 382 7.12 6.78 19.79
C GLU A 382 5.83 7.38 19.23
N PHE A 383 4.86 6.53 18.93
CA PHE A 383 3.57 6.91 18.35
C PHE A 383 2.45 5.96 18.80
N ASP A 384 1.21 6.37 18.53
CA ASP A 384 0.02 5.62 18.91
C ASP A 384 -0.49 4.80 17.71
N LEU A 385 -0.66 3.49 17.90
CA LEU A 385 -1.15 2.57 16.88
C LEU A 385 -2.22 1.66 17.47
N GLY A 386 -3.35 1.52 16.80
CA GLY A 386 -4.40 0.59 17.19
C GLY A 386 -5.76 0.97 16.63
N ALA A 387 -6.81 0.72 17.41
CA ALA A 387 -8.16 1.14 17.06
C ALA A 387 -8.96 1.52 18.31
N ARG A 388 -9.77 2.58 18.21
CA ARG A 388 -10.80 2.89 19.19
C ARG A 388 -12.04 2.07 18.89
N ILE A 389 -12.48 1.27 19.84
CA ILE A 389 -13.60 0.35 19.66
C ILE A 389 -14.86 1.09 20.06
N ARG A 390 -15.83 1.14 19.16
CA ARG A 390 -17.12 1.76 19.41
C ARG A 390 -18.23 0.75 19.30
N ASN A 391 -19.31 1.03 20.02
CA ASN A 391 -20.53 0.24 19.96
C ASN A 391 -21.63 1.07 19.31
N ARG A 392 -22.07 0.65 18.13
CA ARG A 392 -23.22 1.22 17.42
C ARG A 392 -24.49 0.37 17.61
N GLY A 393 -24.40 -0.68 18.40
CA GLY A 393 -25.55 -1.46 18.85
C GLY A 393 -26.31 -0.71 19.94
N PRO A 394 -27.59 -1.04 20.15
CA PRO A 394 -28.47 -0.32 21.07
C PRO A 394 -28.25 -0.68 22.56
N ASN A 395 -27.53 -1.76 22.85
CA ASN A 395 -27.22 -2.22 24.20
C ASN A 395 -25.74 -2.04 24.51
N SER A 396 -25.40 -1.84 25.78
CA SER A 396 -24.00 -1.74 26.24
C SER A 396 -23.27 -3.07 26.08
N ALA A 397 -22.02 -3.04 25.63
CA ALA A 397 -21.15 -4.21 25.57
C ALA A 397 -20.25 -4.26 26.81
N ASP A 398 -20.11 -5.45 27.41
CA ASP A 398 -19.18 -5.65 28.52
C ASP A 398 -17.75 -5.81 27.99
N GLY A 399 -16.88 -4.88 28.36
CA GLY A 399 -15.49 -4.85 27.93
C GLY A 399 -14.69 -6.08 28.34
N ARG A 400 -15.13 -6.87 29.33
CA ARG A 400 -14.48 -8.14 29.68
C ARG A 400 -14.42 -9.13 28.50
N TYR A 401 -15.37 -9.02 27.58
CA TYR A 401 -15.44 -9.88 26.40
C TYR A 401 -14.72 -9.29 25.21
N VAL A 402 -14.31 -8.02 25.23
CA VAL A 402 -13.63 -7.35 24.11
C VAL A 402 -12.12 -7.48 24.29
N THR A 403 -11.43 -8.03 23.31
CA THR A 403 -9.96 -8.11 23.28
C THR A 403 -9.43 -7.55 21.97
N VAL A 404 -8.48 -6.62 22.04
CA VAL A 404 -7.74 -6.12 20.87
C VAL A 404 -6.38 -6.78 20.83
N VAL A 405 -6.01 -7.29 19.66
CA VAL A 405 -4.71 -7.92 19.39
C VAL A 405 -4.03 -7.14 18.26
N LEU A 406 -2.91 -6.49 18.55
CA LEU A 406 -2.06 -5.80 17.57
C LEU A 406 -0.79 -6.62 17.33
N THR A 407 -0.51 -6.96 16.09
CA THR A 407 0.72 -7.66 15.66
C THR A 407 1.57 -6.71 14.83
N LEU A 408 2.71 -6.31 15.38
CA LEU A 408 3.65 -5.37 14.78
C LEU A 408 4.53 -6.04 13.72
N ALA A 409 4.80 -5.29 12.65
CA ALA A 409 5.77 -5.67 11.63
C ALA A 409 7.22 -5.69 12.16
N ASP A 410 8.07 -6.48 11.50
CA ASP A 410 9.51 -6.57 11.77
C ASP A 410 10.17 -5.20 11.56
N GLY A 411 10.71 -4.61 12.62
CA GLY A 411 11.28 -3.26 12.62
C GLY A 411 10.51 -2.24 13.48
N LEU A 412 9.33 -2.60 13.98
CA LEU A 412 8.60 -1.86 15.02
C LEU A 412 8.55 -2.68 16.31
N GLU A 413 8.47 -2.00 17.44
CA GLU A 413 8.36 -2.63 18.75
C GLU A 413 7.34 -1.94 19.65
N GLY A 414 6.87 -2.66 20.67
CA GLY A 414 6.03 -2.06 21.70
C GLY A 414 6.79 -0.98 22.47
N GLY A 415 6.10 0.13 22.80
CA GLY A 415 6.66 1.22 23.58
C GLY A 415 6.95 0.82 25.04
N PRO A 416 7.43 1.78 25.87
CA PRO A 416 7.88 1.52 27.23
C PRO A 416 6.84 0.74 28.06
N GLY A 417 7.31 -0.31 28.75
CA GLY A 417 6.46 -1.16 29.58
C GLY A 417 5.71 -2.26 28.83
N THR A 418 5.95 -2.44 27.52
CA THR A 418 5.44 -3.57 26.75
C THR A 418 6.59 -4.41 26.20
N THR A 419 6.38 -5.73 26.04
CA THR A 419 7.41 -6.65 25.55
C THR A 419 6.90 -7.43 24.34
N GLY A 420 7.70 -7.47 23.28
CA GLY A 420 7.40 -8.25 22.07
C GLY A 420 6.60 -7.50 21.01
N ARG A 421 6.26 -8.21 19.93
CA ARG A 421 5.58 -7.66 18.73
C ARG A 421 4.08 -7.93 18.70
N ARG A 422 3.56 -8.76 19.60
CA ARG A 422 2.13 -9.07 19.71
C ARG A 422 1.61 -8.46 21.01
N LEU A 423 0.85 -7.38 20.88
CA LEU A 423 0.29 -6.63 21.99
C LEU A 423 -1.20 -6.94 22.12
N THR A 424 -1.66 -7.15 23.34
CA THR A 424 -3.06 -7.54 23.61
C THR A 424 -3.63 -6.69 24.73
N ARG A 425 -4.90 -6.28 24.60
CA ARG A 425 -5.64 -5.56 25.64
C ARG A 425 -7.07 -6.08 25.74
N THR A 426 -7.48 -6.46 26.95
CA THR A 426 -8.87 -6.83 27.30
C THR A 426 -9.43 -5.80 28.29
N PHE A 427 -10.70 -5.41 28.15
CA PHE A 427 -11.27 -4.25 28.86
C PHE A 427 -12.13 -4.65 30.07
N THR A 428 -11.62 -5.51 30.93
CA THR A 428 -12.33 -5.98 32.13
C THR A 428 -12.75 -4.80 33.02
N GLY A 429 -14.03 -4.77 33.41
CA GLY A 429 -14.58 -3.72 34.28
C GLY A 429 -14.99 -2.44 33.56
N GLN A 430 -14.79 -2.34 32.24
CA GLN A 430 -15.27 -1.22 31.44
C GLN A 430 -16.55 -1.61 30.69
N GLN A 431 -17.48 -0.67 30.60
CA GLN A 431 -18.70 -0.82 29.82
C GLN A 431 -18.61 0.06 28.58
N LEU A 432 -18.96 -0.52 27.44
CA LEU A 432 -19.04 0.19 26.16
C LEU A 432 -20.52 0.46 25.87
N ALA A 433 -21.03 1.53 26.48
CA ALA A 433 -22.37 2.08 26.25
C ALA A 433 -22.63 2.38 24.78
N ALA A 434 -23.86 2.09 24.36
CA ALA A 434 -24.39 2.33 23.02
C ALA A 434 -24.15 3.78 22.55
N HIS A 435 -23.63 3.95 21.34
CA HIS A 435 -23.45 5.22 20.60
C HIS A 435 -22.62 6.33 21.26
N GLN A 436 -22.25 6.23 22.53
CA GLN A 436 -21.69 7.34 23.30
C GLN A 436 -20.26 7.10 23.80
N SER A 437 -19.82 5.85 23.89
CA SER A 437 -18.54 5.50 24.50
C SER A 437 -17.62 4.77 23.54
N ALA A 438 -16.32 4.77 23.87
CA ALA A 438 -15.29 4.05 23.14
C ALA A 438 -14.37 3.34 24.14
N LEU A 439 -13.94 2.12 23.80
CA LEU A 439 -12.83 1.45 24.47
C LEU A 439 -11.54 1.75 23.70
N ASP A 440 -10.51 2.19 24.40
CA ASP A 440 -9.25 2.59 23.77
C ASP A 440 -8.34 1.38 23.53
N GLY A 441 -8.43 0.78 22.33
CA GLY A 441 -7.56 -0.30 21.86
C GLY A 441 -6.28 0.18 21.20
N VAL A 442 -5.77 1.32 21.66
CA VAL A 442 -4.57 1.97 21.12
C VAL A 442 -3.37 1.64 22.01
N PHE A 443 -2.26 1.30 21.35
CA PHE A 443 -0.99 0.95 21.97
C PHE A 443 0.06 2.00 21.64
N ARG A 444 0.96 2.26 22.60
CA ARG A 444 2.16 3.04 22.37
C ARG A 444 3.21 2.15 21.70
N ILE A 445 3.71 2.58 20.54
CA ILE A 445 4.66 1.84 19.69
C ILE A 445 5.92 2.70 19.51
N SER A 446 7.07 2.06 19.34
CA SER A 446 8.34 2.72 19.01
C SER A 446 8.83 2.27 17.62
N ALA A 447 9.42 3.22 16.89
CA ALA A 447 10.30 2.92 15.76
C ALA A 447 11.76 3.10 16.24
N PRO A 448 12.49 2.02 16.56
CA PRO A 448 13.89 2.09 17.01
C PRO A 448 14.80 2.96 16.13
N GLU A 449 15.87 3.52 16.70
CA GLU A 449 16.87 4.28 15.92
C GLU A 449 17.53 3.45 14.81
N SER A 450 17.61 2.13 15.00
CA SER A 450 18.14 1.17 14.03
C SER A 450 17.15 0.83 12.91
N THR A 451 15.89 1.23 12.99
CA THR A 451 14.87 0.88 12.00
C THR A 451 15.15 1.55 10.66
N PRO A 452 15.33 0.78 9.57
CA PRO A 452 15.50 1.34 8.24
C PRO A 452 14.30 2.21 7.81
N PRO A 453 14.51 3.24 6.98
CA PRO A 453 13.40 3.95 6.37
C PRO A 453 12.63 3.01 5.43
N GLY A 454 11.30 3.05 5.51
CA GLY A 454 10.45 2.11 4.78
C GLY A 454 9.01 2.08 5.29
N THR A 455 8.17 1.28 4.64
CA THR A 455 6.78 1.05 5.09
C THR A 455 6.66 -0.32 5.75
N TYR A 456 6.17 -0.32 6.98
CA TYR A 456 6.03 -1.47 7.84
C TYR A 456 4.55 -1.77 8.05
N THR A 457 4.10 -2.99 7.75
CA THR A 457 2.67 -3.34 7.72
C THR A 457 2.30 -4.21 8.91
N SER A 458 1.65 -3.62 9.90
CA SER A 458 1.15 -4.31 11.10
C SER A 458 -0.30 -4.76 10.89
N THR A 459 -0.80 -5.69 11.70
CA THR A 459 -2.20 -6.14 11.67
C THR A 459 -2.86 -5.95 13.02
N LEU A 460 -4.15 -5.63 13.02
CA LEU A 460 -4.96 -5.51 14.23
C LEU A 460 -6.21 -6.37 14.12
N GLU A 461 -6.56 -7.07 15.18
CA GLU A 461 -7.78 -7.87 15.30
C GLU A 461 -8.56 -7.48 16.57
N ILE A 462 -9.88 -7.33 16.45
CA ILE A 462 -10.82 -7.16 17.55
C ILE A 462 -11.55 -8.50 17.72
N GLN A 463 -11.40 -9.10 18.89
CA GLN A 463 -12.00 -10.36 19.28
C GLN A 463 -13.11 -10.09 20.31
N TYR A 464 -14.24 -10.78 20.22
CA TYR A 464 -15.29 -10.72 21.25
C TYR A 464 -15.89 -12.10 21.59
N GLY A 465 -16.14 -12.36 22.87
CA GLY A 465 -16.49 -13.68 23.42
C GLY A 465 -17.95 -13.86 23.85
N GLY A 466 -18.94 -13.48 23.01
CA GLY A 466 -20.38 -13.68 23.26
C GLY A 466 -21.17 -13.96 21.96
N ASP A 467 -22.51 -13.98 22.02
CA ASP A 467 -23.36 -14.16 20.83
C ASP A 467 -23.13 -13.03 19.82
N LEU A 468 -22.58 -13.32 18.64
CA LEU A 468 -21.96 -12.30 17.80
C LEU A 468 -22.28 -12.34 16.30
N ASN A 469 -22.26 -11.12 15.75
CA ASN A 469 -22.12 -10.77 14.35
C ASN A 469 -20.90 -9.85 14.22
N LEU A 470 -19.66 -10.39 14.27
CA LEU A 470 -18.43 -9.59 14.10
C LEU A 470 -18.19 -9.31 12.62
N LYS A 471 -18.29 -8.04 12.22
CA LYS A 471 -17.85 -7.55 10.90
C LYS A 471 -16.91 -6.36 11.11
N ASP A 472 -15.95 -6.16 10.21
CA ASP A 472 -14.94 -5.10 10.29
C ASP A 472 -14.04 -5.18 11.54
N ASN A 473 -13.61 -6.40 11.90
CA ASN A 473 -12.83 -6.66 13.12
C ASN A 473 -11.34 -6.90 12.86
N ALA A 474 -10.88 -6.88 11.60
CA ALA A 474 -9.48 -7.05 11.24
C ALA A 474 -9.00 -5.90 10.35
N PHE A 475 -7.83 -5.35 10.63
CA PHE A 475 -7.28 -4.16 9.98
C PHE A 475 -5.81 -4.37 9.61
N VAL A 476 -5.42 -3.74 8.50
CA VAL A 476 -4.02 -3.63 8.07
C VAL A 476 -3.56 -2.19 8.34
N LEU A 477 -2.49 -2.04 9.11
CA LEU A 477 -2.02 -0.77 9.63
C LEU A 477 -0.60 -0.47 9.10
N PRO A 478 -0.46 0.23 7.96
CA PRO A 478 0.84 0.64 7.44
C PRO A 478 1.42 1.80 8.26
N VAL A 479 2.72 1.74 8.54
CA VAL A 479 3.50 2.80 9.18
C VAL A 479 4.72 3.08 8.33
N THR A 480 4.87 4.32 7.83
CA THR A 480 6.08 4.73 7.12
C THR A 480 7.11 5.33 8.08
N VAL A 481 8.25 4.66 8.27
CA VAL A 481 9.39 5.19 9.02
C VAL A 481 10.21 6.06 8.08
N VAL A 482 10.45 7.30 8.48
CA VAL A 482 11.21 8.30 7.73
C VAL A 482 12.44 8.76 8.51
N VAL A 483 13.46 9.21 7.79
CA VAL A 483 14.65 9.82 8.38
C VAL A 483 14.37 11.32 8.63
N PRO A 484 14.89 11.92 9.72
CA PRO A 484 14.80 13.37 9.93
C PRO A 484 15.40 14.17 8.77
N ALA A 485 14.99 15.43 8.60
CA ALA A 485 15.62 16.31 7.63
C ALA A 485 17.12 16.48 7.96
N PRO A 486 18.03 16.52 6.97
CA PRO A 486 19.45 16.72 7.22
C PRO A 486 19.73 18.06 7.89
N ILE A 487 20.61 18.06 8.89
CA ILE A 487 21.15 19.29 9.47
C ILE A 487 22.07 19.93 8.42
N ALA A 488 21.76 21.15 8.00
CA ALA A 488 22.56 21.91 7.05
C ALA A 488 23.78 22.59 7.70
N ASP A 489 23.89 22.52 9.02
CA ASP A 489 25.01 23.06 9.78
C ASP A 489 26.12 22.02 9.94
N GLU A 490 27.28 22.30 9.36
CA GLU A 490 28.50 21.50 9.42
C GLU A 490 29.01 21.28 10.85
N THR A 491 28.63 22.13 11.81
CA THR A 491 29.02 21.97 13.23
C THR A 491 28.36 20.76 13.91
N ALA A 492 27.37 20.14 13.27
CA ALA A 492 26.81 18.87 13.71
C ALA A 492 27.74 17.67 13.43
N LEU A 493 28.77 17.83 12.58
CA LEU A 493 29.79 16.82 12.37
C LEU A 493 30.83 16.87 13.49
N THR A 494 31.25 15.71 13.97
CA THR A 494 32.47 15.59 14.78
C THR A 494 33.65 15.30 13.85
N ILE A 495 34.68 16.14 13.92
CA ILE A 495 35.84 16.10 13.02
C ILE A 495 37.13 16.01 13.82
N PHE A 496 37.98 15.04 13.51
CA PHE A 496 39.28 14.89 14.16
C PHE A 496 40.31 14.25 13.23
N GLN A 497 41.60 14.51 13.50
CA GLN A 497 42.70 13.84 12.83
C GLN A 497 42.83 12.42 13.38
N ASP A 498 42.56 11.44 12.52
CA ASP A 498 42.52 10.01 12.86
C ASP A 498 43.92 9.37 12.83
N THR A 499 44.81 9.85 11.95
CA THR A 499 46.21 9.41 11.89
C THR A 499 47.20 10.58 11.91
N ILE A 500 48.33 10.40 12.57
CA ILE A 500 49.41 11.40 12.61
C ILE A 500 50.50 10.95 11.63
N PRO A 501 50.89 11.78 10.65
CA PRO A 501 51.97 11.45 9.72
C PRO A 501 53.32 11.40 10.48
N ASP A 502 54.07 10.31 10.33
CA ASP A 502 55.38 10.08 10.97
C ASP A 502 56.40 9.69 9.88
N VAL A 503 57.31 10.61 9.52
CA VAL A 503 58.13 10.49 8.30
C VAL A 503 59.45 11.27 8.38
N ALA A 504 60.48 10.85 7.64
CA ALA A 504 61.78 11.53 7.58
C ALA A 504 61.76 12.82 6.72
N PRO A 505 62.70 13.77 6.92
CA PRO A 505 62.78 14.97 6.09
C PRO A 505 62.84 14.68 4.59
N GLY A 506 62.07 15.42 3.79
CA GLY A 506 61.99 15.28 2.34
C GLY A 506 61.08 14.16 1.83
N GLN A 507 60.54 13.31 2.70
CA GLN A 507 59.70 12.18 2.30
C GLN A 507 58.20 12.50 2.38
N SER A 508 57.41 11.81 1.54
CA SER A 508 55.95 11.98 1.46
C SER A 508 55.21 10.86 2.20
N THR A 509 54.06 11.20 2.76
CA THR A 509 53.13 10.28 3.42
C THR A 509 51.71 10.87 3.33
N ALA A 510 50.74 10.34 4.06
CA ALA A 510 49.42 10.92 4.18
C ALA A 510 48.91 10.82 5.62
N PHE A 511 47.87 11.61 5.93
CA PHE A 511 47.12 11.47 7.16
C PHE A 511 45.62 11.46 6.89
N ASN A 512 44.86 10.93 7.85
CA ASN A 512 43.42 10.80 7.75
C ASN A 512 42.73 11.84 8.64
N LEU A 513 41.71 12.49 8.08
CA LEU A 513 40.75 13.30 8.82
C LEU A 513 39.41 12.57 8.79
N LYS A 514 38.86 12.24 9.97
CA LYS A 514 37.63 11.47 10.10
C LYS A 514 36.48 12.38 10.52
N TYR A 515 35.34 12.18 9.86
CA TYR A 515 34.07 12.84 10.09
C TYR A 515 33.06 11.81 10.57
N THR A 516 32.33 12.14 11.64
CA THR A 516 31.19 11.36 12.13
C THR A 516 29.99 12.27 12.38
N ALA A 517 28.78 11.69 12.34
CA ALA A 517 27.54 12.39 12.67
C ALA A 517 26.89 11.75 13.92
N PRO A 518 26.01 12.47 14.63
CA PRO A 518 25.22 11.88 15.71
C PRO A 518 24.44 10.66 15.22
N ALA A 519 24.29 9.65 16.09
CA ALA A 519 23.57 8.43 15.75
C ALA A 519 22.17 8.77 15.21
N GLY A 520 21.83 8.19 14.05
CA GLY A 520 20.52 8.38 13.45
C GLY A 520 20.24 9.78 12.88
N GLN A 521 21.18 10.72 12.89
CA GLN A 521 20.98 12.08 12.38
C GLN A 521 21.70 12.29 11.04
N PRO A 522 20.98 12.63 9.95
CA PRO A 522 21.62 13.06 8.72
C PRO A 522 22.21 14.46 8.89
N VAL A 523 23.41 14.64 8.37
CA VAL A 523 24.09 15.93 8.31
C VAL A 523 24.53 16.16 6.87
N ASN A 524 24.12 17.28 6.28
CA ASN A 524 24.41 17.63 4.90
C ASN A 524 24.60 19.14 4.79
N PRO A 525 25.82 19.64 5.03
CA PRO A 525 26.09 21.07 4.96
C PRO A 525 26.12 21.62 3.53
N GLY A 526 25.99 20.76 2.52
CA GLY A 526 26.21 21.12 1.13
C GLY A 526 27.70 21.28 0.82
N THR A 527 28.00 21.77 -0.37
CA THR A 527 29.38 21.99 -0.81
C THR A 527 29.99 23.15 -0.06
N ILE A 528 31.01 22.87 0.76
CA ILE A 528 31.77 23.86 1.52
C ILE A 528 33.24 23.86 1.10
N THR A 529 33.87 25.04 1.18
CA THR A 529 35.32 25.18 1.04
C THR A 529 35.97 25.06 2.41
N GLN A 530 36.90 24.13 2.52
CA GLN A 530 37.60 23.75 3.74
C GLN A 530 39.06 24.16 3.59
N ARG A 531 39.60 24.91 4.57
CA ARG A 531 40.97 25.45 4.52
C ARG A 531 41.86 24.74 5.51
N PHE A 532 42.94 24.16 5.00
CA PHE A 532 43.93 23.43 5.76
C PHE A 532 45.24 24.22 5.75
N ALA A 533 45.87 24.34 6.92
CA ALA A 533 47.22 24.85 7.09
C ALA A 533 48.12 23.70 7.57
N ALA A 534 49.18 23.42 6.81
CA ALA A 534 50.08 22.32 7.14
C ALA A 534 50.83 22.62 8.45
N PRO A 535 51.12 21.62 9.30
CA PRO A 535 52.07 21.79 10.40
C PRO A 535 53.41 22.33 9.86
N SER A 536 54.15 23.17 10.60
CA SER A 536 55.26 23.96 10.03
C SER A 536 56.41 23.15 9.42
N GLY A 537 56.56 21.89 9.84
CA GLY A 537 57.51 20.93 9.26
C GLY A 537 57.05 20.27 7.96
N PHE A 538 55.81 20.48 7.51
CA PHE A 538 55.18 19.77 6.39
C PHE A 538 54.67 20.73 5.31
N ILE A 539 54.44 20.19 4.12
CA ILE A 539 53.66 20.82 3.04
C ILE A 539 52.63 19.80 2.52
N PHE A 540 51.49 20.27 2.06
CA PHE A 540 50.52 19.43 1.35
C PHE A 540 51.02 19.09 -0.05
N THR A 541 50.79 17.86 -0.48
CA THR A 541 51.19 17.36 -1.79
C THR A 541 50.10 16.46 -2.37
N GLY A 542 50.16 16.19 -3.68
CA GLY A 542 49.33 15.17 -4.32
C GLY A 542 47.82 15.45 -4.30
N GLN A 543 47.06 14.41 -4.63
CA GLN A 543 45.60 14.44 -4.78
C GLN A 543 44.92 13.87 -3.51
N PRO A 544 44.18 14.67 -2.73
CA PRO A 544 43.40 14.17 -1.60
C PRO A 544 42.21 13.33 -2.07
N THR A 545 41.84 12.34 -1.26
CA THR A 545 40.74 11.40 -1.54
C THR A 545 39.76 11.33 -0.38
N TYR A 546 38.56 10.82 -0.64
CA TYR A 546 37.58 10.49 0.39
C TYR A 546 37.15 9.03 0.32
N ALA A 547 36.66 8.49 1.44
CA ALA A 547 36.02 7.19 1.50
C ALA A 547 34.91 7.14 2.57
N TYR A 548 33.78 6.51 2.21
CA TYR A 548 32.75 6.06 3.13
C TYR A 548 32.94 4.57 3.39
N TYR A 549 33.12 4.22 4.66
CA TYR A 549 33.24 2.84 5.11
C TYR A 549 31.89 2.35 5.66
N GLU A 550 31.65 1.03 5.63
CA GLU A 550 30.46 0.39 6.22
C GLU A 550 29.13 0.68 5.51
N THR A 551 29.19 0.96 4.19
CA THR A 551 27.98 1.09 3.36
C THR A 551 27.46 -0.27 2.91
N ILE A 552 26.18 -0.38 2.57
CA ILE A 552 25.58 -1.62 2.02
C ILE A 552 26.18 -2.03 0.66
N HIS A 553 26.92 -1.13 0.01
CA HIS A 553 27.58 -1.36 -1.27
C HIS A 553 29.11 -1.54 -1.14
N GLY A 554 29.64 -1.70 0.09
CA GLY A 554 31.08 -1.79 0.35
C GLY A 554 31.72 -0.42 0.62
N VAL A 555 32.99 -0.24 0.27
CA VAL A 555 33.70 1.05 0.42
C VAL A 555 33.44 1.92 -0.80
N ILE A 556 32.86 3.10 -0.60
CA ILE A 556 32.66 4.10 -1.66
C ILE A 556 33.75 5.15 -1.53
N SER A 557 34.62 5.28 -2.52
CA SER A 557 35.76 6.22 -2.50
C SER A 557 35.87 7.05 -3.77
N GLY A 558 36.60 8.16 -3.68
CA GLY A 558 36.82 9.06 -4.82
C GLY A 558 37.82 10.17 -4.54
N ASN A 559 38.04 11.01 -5.54
CA ASN A 559 38.96 12.16 -5.46
C ASN A 559 38.24 13.41 -4.96
N LEU A 560 38.93 14.22 -4.15
CA LEU A 560 38.43 15.52 -3.68
C LEU A 560 38.88 16.65 -4.61
N SER A 561 37.97 17.57 -4.94
CA SER A 561 38.36 18.80 -5.63
C SER A 561 39.20 19.66 -4.69
N HIS A 562 40.41 20.04 -5.14
CA HIS A 562 41.37 20.71 -4.28
C HIS A 562 42.24 21.73 -5.01
N ARG A 563 42.85 22.63 -4.22
CA ARG A 563 43.89 23.56 -4.65
C ARG A 563 44.96 23.66 -3.58
N ILE A 564 46.22 23.64 -3.98
CA ILE A 564 47.36 23.86 -3.10
C ILE A 564 47.93 25.25 -3.38
N GLU A 565 48.10 26.05 -2.34
CA GLU A 565 48.57 27.42 -2.39
C GLU A 565 49.75 27.63 -1.42
N ASP A 566 50.33 28.82 -1.43
CA ASP A 566 51.37 29.25 -0.48
C ASP A 566 52.58 28.28 -0.43
N GLY A 567 53.00 27.77 -1.58
CA GLY A 567 54.12 26.83 -1.68
C GLY A 567 53.87 25.49 -0.96
N GLY A 568 52.61 25.05 -0.88
CA GLY A 568 52.22 23.81 -0.20
C GLY A 568 51.78 24.01 1.26
N ARG A 569 51.79 25.25 1.77
CA ARG A 569 51.40 25.52 3.16
C ARG A 569 49.89 25.56 3.38
N THR A 570 49.14 25.89 2.32
CA THR A 570 47.67 25.96 2.36
C THR A 570 47.09 24.94 1.38
N LEU A 571 46.12 24.15 1.86
CA LEU A 571 45.29 23.28 1.02
C LEU A 571 43.83 23.72 1.16
N LEU A 572 43.17 23.94 0.02
CA LEU A 572 41.74 24.22 -0.06
C LEU A 572 41.04 23.00 -0.65
N ILE A 573 40.07 22.43 0.06
CA ILE A 573 39.22 21.34 -0.43
C ILE A 573 37.80 21.89 -0.61
N THR A 574 37.20 21.71 -1.78
CA THR A 574 35.79 22.07 -2.00
C THR A 574 34.98 20.80 -2.19
N ALA A 575 34.19 20.44 -1.16
CA ALA A 575 33.46 19.18 -1.12
C ALA A 575 32.23 19.28 -0.21
N ASN A 576 31.30 18.33 -0.36
CA ASN A 576 30.14 18.17 0.53
C ASN A 576 30.38 16.99 1.50
N PRO A 577 30.83 17.23 2.75
CA PRO A 577 31.00 16.17 3.75
C PRO A 577 29.63 15.80 4.37
N HIS A 578 28.85 15.02 3.64
CA HIS A 578 27.53 14.57 4.08
C HIS A 578 27.60 13.18 4.71
N LEU A 579 26.76 12.93 5.72
CA LEU A 579 26.68 11.64 6.41
C LEU A 579 25.23 11.26 6.70
N ASN A 580 24.93 9.96 6.62
CA ASN A 580 23.64 9.36 6.93
C ASN A 580 22.45 9.95 6.14
N THR A 581 22.69 10.46 4.93
CA THR A 581 21.67 11.04 4.07
C THR A 581 21.05 10.02 3.11
N THR A 582 21.75 8.93 2.84
CA THR A 582 21.38 7.83 1.95
C THR A 582 21.91 6.50 2.49
N THR A 583 21.65 5.39 1.82
CA THR A 583 22.26 4.09 2.16
C THR A 583 23.73 3.96 1.73
N SER A 584 24.21 4.88 0.89
CA SER A 584 25.59 4.93 0.38
C SER A 584 26.54 5.79 1.22
N ASP A 585 26.04 6.48 2.23
CA ASP A 585 26.83 7.37 3.10
C ASP A 585 26.59 7.07 4.59
N THR A 586 26.14 5.86 4.89
CA THR A 586 25.98 5.35 6.26
C THR A 586 27.35 5.10 6.87
N GLY A 587 27.67 5.77 7.98
CA GLY A 587 28.92 5.51 8.73
C GLY A 587 29.82 6.73 8.89
N SER A 588 31.15 6.51 8.87
CA SER A 588 32.15 7.58 8.95
C SER A 588 32.68 7.95 7.57
N LEU A 589 32.94 9.24 7.36
CA LEU A 589 33.63 9.76 6.17
C LEU A 589 35.10 10.01 6.52
N ILE A 590 36.01 9.49 5.71
CA ILE A 590 37.46 9.67 5.89
C ILE A 590 38.01 10.46 4.70
N TYR A 591 38.72 11.55 4.97
CA TYR A 591 39.57 12.22 4.00
C TYR A 591 41.01 11.78 4.21
N THR A 592 41.68 11.33 3.14
CA THR A 592 43.10 11.01 3.15
C THR A 592 43.86 12.14 2.44
N ILE A 593 44.72 12.83 3.18
CA ILE A 593 45.41 14.05 2.76
C ILE A 593 46.91 13.77 2.65
N PRO A 594 47.50 13.80 1.43
CA PRO A 594 48.93 13.61 1.26
C PRO A 594 49.73 14.84 1.69
N VAL A 595 50.88 14.58 2.31
CA VAL A 595 51.81 15.57 2.84
C VAL A 595 53.25 15.13 2.59
N GLN A 596 54.16 16.09 2.55
CA GLN A 596 55.60 15.86 2.52
C GLN A 596 56.26 16.60 3.68
N ALA A 597 57.15 15.93 4.41
CA ALA A 597 58.01 16.60 5.37
C ALA A 597 59.02 17.48 4.60
N ARG A 598 59.18 18.73 5.01
CA ARG A 598 60.15 19.62 4.38
C ARG A 598 61.56 19.07 4.56
N ALA A 599 62.39 19.20 3.54
CA ALA A 599 63.75 18.68 3.56
C ALA A 599 64.64 19.32 4.65
N ASP A 600 64.33 20.56 5.04
CA ASP A 600 65.06 21.35 6.04
C ASP A 600 64.47 21.25 7.46
N ALA A 601 63.39 20.49 7.66
CA ALA A 601 62.71 20.45 8.94
C ALA A 601 63.46 19.59 9.97
N ALA A 602 63.60 20.11 11.18
CA ALA A 602 64.24 19.40 12.29
C ALA A 602 63.37 18.21 12.76
N PRO A 603 63.98 17.12 13.27
CA PRO A 603 63.23 16.04 13.92
C PRO A 603 62.40 16.57 15.09
N GLY A 604 61.16 16.14 15.20
CA GLY A 604 60.25 16.61 16.25
C GLY A 604 58.78 16.52 15.87
N ARG A 605 57.91 16.83 16.84
CA ARG A 605 56.46 16.90 16.68
C ARG A 605 56.02 18.34 16.39
N TYR A 606 55.16 18.51 15.41
CA TYR A 606 54.64 19.79 14.93
C TYR A 606 53.12 19.78 15.05
N ASP A 607 52.58 20.49 16.04
CA ASP A 607 51.15 20.52 16.35
C ASP A 607 50.49 21.87 15.99
N ASN A 608 51.11 22.61 15.09
CA ASN A 608 50.69 23.97 14.69
C ASN A 608 49.99 24.02 13.32
N GLY A 609 49.54 22.88 12.81
CA GLY A 609 48.65 22.84 11.65
C GLY A 609 47.18 22.97 12.07
N SER A 610 46.30 23.24 11.12
CA SER A 610 44.86 23.36 11.38
C SER A 610 44.01 23.00 10.17
N ALA A 611 42.86 22.38 10.39
CA ALA A 611 41.80 22.23 9.40
C ALA A 611 40.57 23.05 9.80
N SER A 612 40.24 24.06 9.00
CA SER A 612 39.03 24.88 9.16
C SER A 612 37.96 24.35 8.20
N VAL A 613 36.90 23.77 8.76
CA VAL A 613 35.79 23.17 8.00
C VAL A 613 34.53 23.99 8.29
N GLY A 614 34.20 24.90 7.38
CA GLY A 614 33.10 25.85 7.57
C GLY A 614 33.24 26.65 8.87
N ARG A 615 32.21 26.62 9.71
CA ARG A 615 32.09 27.26 11.03
C ARG A 615 32.52 26.37 12.19
N HIS A 616 32.99 25.14 11.91
CA HIS A 616 33.52 24.28 12.95
C HIS A 616 34.78 24.90 13.57
N THR A 617 34.96 24.72 14.89
CA THR A 617 36.21 25.14 15.55
C THR A 617 37.39 24.45 14.85
N PRO A 618 38.46 25.18 14.48
CA PRO A 618 39.56 24.59 13.72
C PRO A 618 40.13 23.34 14.39
N VAL A 619 40.17 22.23 13.63
CA VAL A 619 40.74 20.97 14.10
C VAL A 619 42.26 21.11 14.06
N GLN A 620 42.93 20.90 15.19
CA GLN A 620 44.39 20.94 15.25
C GLN A 620 44.98 19.78 14.46
N LEU A 621 45.94 20.08 13.58
CA LEU A 621 46.67 19.08 12.82
C LEU A 621 48.09 18.94 13.37
N SER A 622 48.48 17.70 13.56
CA SER A 622 49.78 17.27 14.07
C SER A 622 50.55 16.51 12.99
N GLY A 623 51.88 16.56 13.07
CA GLY A 623 52.77 15.71 12.28
C GLY A 623 54.10 15.50 13.00
N LYS A 624 54.77 14.38 12.73
CA LYS A 624 56.04 14.02 13.36
C LYS A 624 57.10 13.80 12.29
N ILE A 625 58.23 14.49 12.46
CA ILE A 625 59.40 14.34 11.62
C ILE A 625 60.42 13.50 12.38
N THR A 626 60.85 12.39 11.77
CA THR A 626 61.86 11.49 12.35
C THR A 626 63.28 12.04 12.12
N GLY A 627 64.32 11.32 12.57
CA GLY A 627 65.72 11.72 12.37
C GLY A 627 66.08 11.94 10.89
N SER A 628 67.18 12.64 10.62
CA SER A 628 67.67 12.86 9.25
C SER A 628 67.99 11.53 8.56
N ALA A 629 67.43 11.32 7.37
CA ALA A 629 67.79 10.18 6.53
C ALA A 629 69.30 10.22 6.22
N GLN A 630 70.00 9.14 6.53
CA GLN A 630 71.42 8.97 6.22
C GLN A 630 71.59 8.65 4.73
N ASN A 631 72.81 8.83 4.21
CA ASN A 631 73.15 8.42 2.85
C ASN A 631 73.54 6.94 2.79
N GLU A 632 73.88 6.45 1.60
CA GLU A 632 74.15 5.03 1.33
C GLU A 632 75.27 4.42 2.17
N THR A 633 76.19 5.24 2.72
CA THR A 633 77.29 4.74 3.57
C THR A 633 76.80 4.17 4.91
N ALA A 634 75.56 4.44 5.29
CA ALA A 634 74.92 3.86 6.46
C ALA A 634 74.25 2.49 6.19
N LEU A 635 74.37 1.96 4.96
CA LEU A 635 73.90 0.62 4.62
C LEU A 635 74.98 -0.42 4.90
N ARG A 636 74.54 -1.59 5.35
CA ARG A 636 75.31 -2.84 5.39
C ARG A 636 74.69 -3.77 4.35
N VAL A 637 75.53 -4.27 3.45
CA VAL A 637 75.12 -5.15 2.35
C VAL A 637 75.80 -6.50 2.54
N VAL A 638 75.03 -7.58 2.47
CA VAL A 638 75.51 -8.95 2.64
C VAL A 638 74.95 -9.81 1.53
N GLN A 639 75.80 -10.61 0.88
CA GLN A 639 75.35 -11.68 0.01
C GLN A 639 74.79 -12.81 0.89
N GLU A 640 73.48 -13.05 0.82
CA GLU A 640 72.81 -14.05 1.68
C GLU A 640 73.13 -15.49 1.26
N SER A 641 73.30 -15.70 -0.05
CA SER A 641 73.58 -17.02 -0.61
C SER A 641 74.62 -16.95 -1.71
N ILE A 642 75.48 -17.98 -1.76
CA ILE A 642 76.41 -18.19 -2.86
C ILE A 642 75.63 -18.89 -3.98
N PRO A 643 75.44 -18.27 -5.16
CA PRO A 643 74.77 -18.91 -6.28
C PRO A 643 75.58 -20.10 -6.77
N GLU A 644 74.89 -21.23 -6.96
CA GLU A 644 75.44 -22.45 -7.56
C GLU A 644 74.75 -22.73 -8.89
N ALA A 645 75.51 -22.94 -9.96
CA ALA A 645 74.96 -23.30 -11.27
C ALA A 645 75.94 -24.14 -12.08
N ALA A 646 75.42 -25.17 -12.76
CA ALA A 646 76.18 -25.91 -13.77
C ALA A 646 76.41 -25.04 -15.02
N PRO A 647 77.46 -25.29 -15.83
CA PRO A 647 77.74 -24.52 -17.04
C PRO A 647 76.51 -24.36 -17.95
N GLY A 648 76.20 -23.12 -18.33
CA GLY A 648 75.03 -22.76 -19.13
C GLY A 648 73.72 -22.57 -18.36
N GLN A 649 73.64 -22.94 -17.08
CA GLN A 649 72.44 -22.78 -16.25
C GLN A 649 72.36 -21.40 -15.59
N THR A 650 71.13 -20.92 -15.42
CA THR A 650 70.82 -19.66 -14.71
C THR A 650 70.31 -19.96 -13.31
N THR A 651 70.72 -19.17 -12.35
CA THR A 651 70.23 -19.18 -10.97
C THR A 651 70.05 -17.73 -10.49
N THR A 652 69.57 -17.56 -9.27
CA THR A 652 69.47 -16.26 -8.60
C THR A 652 70.15 -16.31 -7.25
N PHE A 653 70.63 -15.18 -6.77
CA PHE A 653 71.05 -15.01 -5.38
C PHE A 653 70.53 -13.71 -4.81
N ASN A 654 70.52 -13.62 -3.49
CA ASN A 654 70.02 -12.46 -2.77
C ASN A 654 71.17 -11.62 -2.19
N LEU A 655 71.00 -10.31 -2.30
CA LEU A 655 71.74 -9.34 -1.49
C LEU A 655 70.77 -8.76 -0.47
N GLU A 656 71.10 -8.94 0.80
CA GLU A 656 70.41 -8.27 1.89
C GLU A 656 71.07 -6.93 2.19
N ILE A 657 70.26 -5.88 2.10
CA ILE A 657 70.63 -4.52 2.41
C ILE A 657 69.90 -4.15 3.71
N ARG A 658 70.66 -3.74 4.73
CA ARG A 658 70.14 -3.28 6.03
C ARG A 658 70.73 -1.91 6.38
N SER A 659 69.99 -1.07 7.09
CA SER A 659 70.56 0.15 7.68
C SER A 659 71.32 -0.18 8.96
N LEU A 660 72.46 0.47 9.20
CA LEU A 660 73.15 0.40 10.49
C LEU A 660 72.26 0.96 11.62
N ASN A 661 72.17 0.22 12.73
CA ASN A 661 71.41 0.60 13.93
C ASN A 661 69.93 0.99 13.68
N ASN A 662 69.31 0.40 12.65
CA ASN A 662 67.93 0.71 12.21
C ASN A 662 67.64 2.20 11.96
N GLN A 663 68.67 2.99 11.63
CA GLN A 663 68.49 4.40 11.31
C GLN A 663 67.83 4.56 9.93
N PRO A 664 67.04 5.63 9.69
CA PRO A 664 66.53 5.94 8.36
C PRO A 664 67.70 6.17 7.39
N VAL A 665 67.69 5.50 6.24
CA VAL A 665 68.68 5.67 5.16
C VAL A 665 67.92 5.91 3.87
N ASN A 666 68.22 6.99 3.17
CA ASN A 666 67.61 7.31 1.87
C ASN A 666 68.61 8.07 1.01
N PRO A 667 69.41 7.38 0.19
CA PRO A 667 70.42 8.02 -0.66
C PRO A 667 69.83 8.70 -1.90
N GLY A 668 68.53 8.52 -2.18
CA GLY A 668 67.96 8.85 -3.48
C GLY A 668 68.31 7.80 -4.53
N THR A 669 67.87 8.02 -5.78
CA THR A 669 68.19 7.11 -6.89
C THR A 669 69.67 7.21 -7.22
N ILE A 670 70.37 6.09 -7.09
CA ILE A 670 71.79 5.95 -7.37
C ILE A 670 72.04 4.81 -8.35
N GLU A 671 73.08 4.96 -9.17
CA GLU A 671 73.59 3.86 -9.98
C GLU A 671 74.46 2.93 -9.12
N GLN A 672 74.18 1.64 -9.22
CA GLN A 672 74.82 0.57 -8.48
C GLN A 672 75.40 -0.42 -9.49
N ARG A 673 76.68 -0.76 -9.35
CA ARG A 673 77.42 -1.55 -10.34
C ARG A 673 77.87 -2.86 -9.73
N PHE A 674 77.46 -3.96 -10.34
CA PHE A 674 77.75 -5.32 -9.91
C PHE A 674 78.61 -6.00 -10.96
N THR A 675 79.75 -6.55 -10.57
CA THR A 675 80.65 -7.32 -11.43
C THR A 675 80.53 -8.79 -11.05
N ALA A 676 80.20 -9.64 -12.02
CA ALA A 676 79.97 -11.07 -11.78
C ALA A 676 81.29 -11.77 -11.42
N PRO A 677 81.28 -12.78 -10.54
CA PRO A 677 82.43 -13.67 -10.30
C PRO A 677 82.97 -14.30 -11.59
N THR A 678 84.22 -14.77 -11.58
CA THR A 678 84.82 -15.42 -12.78
C THR A 678 84.01 -16.65 -13.20
N GLY A 679 83.78 -16.84 -14.49
CA GLY A 679 82.94 -17.94 -15.00
C GLY A 679 81.43 -17.67 -14.95
N PHE A 680 80.98 -16.49 -14.52
CA PHE A 680 79.58 -16.09 -14.53
C PHE A 680 79.31 -14.79 -15.30
N ALA A 681 78.08 -14.63 -15.79
CA ALA A 681 77.54 -13.39 -16.32
C ALA A 681 76.12 -13.14 -15.77
N PHE A 682 75.76 -11.88 -15.52
CA PHE A 682 74.41 -11.50 -15.11
C PHE A 682 73.42 -11.65 -16.29
N THR A 683 72.18 -12.00 -15.98
CA THR A 683 71.12 -12.17 -16.99
C THR A 683 70.31 -10.90 -17.23
N GLY A 684 70.48 -9.87 -16.41
CA GLY A 684 69.70 -8.63 -16.43
C GLY A 684 68.42 -8.68 -15.58
N GLY A 685 67.99 -9.88 -15.16
CA GLY A 685 66.87 -10.04 -14.23
C GLY A 685 67.24 -9.55 -12.84
N ALA A 686 66.55 -8.53 -12.34
CA ALA A 686 66.71 -8.05 -10.97
C ALA A 686 65.37 -7.55 -10.41
N SER A 687 65.09 -7.93 -9.16
CA SER A 687 63.92 -7.47 -8.42
C SER A 687 64.31 -7.06 -7.01
N TYR A 688 63.42 -6.33 -6.33
CA TYR A 688 63.57 -5.99 -4.93
C TYR A 688 62.35 -6.40 -4.12
N GLY A 689 62.56 -6.59 -2.81
CA GLY A 689 61.47 -6.74 -1.85
C GLY A 689 61.83 -6.21 -0.47
N TYR A 690 60.87 -5.56 0.17
CA TYR A 690 60.91 -5.25 1.60
C TYR A 690 60.20 -6.37 2.34
N TYR A 691 60.99 -7.17 3.05
CA TYR A 691 60.49 -8.28 3.85
C TYR A 691 60.34 -7.76 5.29
N PHE A 692 59.32 -8.23 6.01
CA PHE A 692 58.92 -7.76 7.37
C PHE A 692 58.10 -6.45 7.42
N VAL A 693 57.36 -6.13 6.35
CA VAL A 693 56.31 -5.09 6.33
C VAL A 693 54.95 -5.68 5.92
N THR A 694 53.84 -5.04 6.30
CA THR A 694 52.49 -5.49 5.94
C THR A 694 51.69 -4.34 5.30
N PRO A 695 51.26 -4.47 4.03
CA PRO A 695 51.50 -5.58 3.10
C PRO A 695 52.98 -5.66 2.65
N TYR A 696 53.40 -6.84 2.17
CA TYR A 696 54.72 -7.01 1.55
C TYR A 696 54.83 -6.10 0.31
N VAL A 697 55.98 -5.45 0.15
CA VAL A 697 56.26 -4.59 -1.01
C VAL A 697 57.36 -5.22 -1.84
N THR A 698 57.07 -5.50 -3.11
CA THR A 698 58.03 -6.05 -4.08
C THR A 698 57.92 -5.30 -5.41
N GLY A 699 58.98 -5.36 -6.22
CA GLY A 699 58.99 -4.74 -7.54
C GLY A 699 60.20 -5.14 -8.38
N ASN A 700 60.19 -4.74 -9.64
CA ASN A 700 61.33 -4.94 -10.55
C ASN A 700 62.31 -3.78 -10.43
N LEU A 701 63.60 -4.07 -10.62
CA LEU A 701 64.66 -3.05 -10.67
C LEU A 701 64.94 -2.67 -12.12
N GLU A 702 65.23 -1.39 -12.35
CA GLU A 702 65.69 -0.91 -13.66
C GLU A 702 67.16 -1.27 -13.84
N THR A 703 67.48 -2.03 -14.90
CA THR A 703 68.81 -2.59 -15.12
C THR A 703 69.36 -2.37 -16.53
N ARG A 704 70.68 -2.35 -16.63
CA ARG A 704 71.43 -2.39 -17.90
C ARG A 704 72.62 -3.34 -17.76
N LEU A 705 72.85 -4.17 -18.78
CA LEU A 705 74.04 -5.02 -18.87
C LEU A 705 75.15 -4.30 -19.63
N GLU A 706 76.37 -4.44 -19.13
CA GLU A 706 77.61 -3.96 -19.73
C GLU A 706 78.61 -5.14 -19.82
N ASP A 707 79.67 -4.99 -20.62
CA ASP A 707 80.76 -5.97 -20.75
C ASP A 707 80.29 -7.41 -21.06
N GLY A 708 79.35 -7.56 -21.99
CA GLY A 708 78.82 -8.88 -22.38
C GLY A 708 78.07 -9.62 -21.27
N GLY A 709 77.59 -8.89 -20.26
CA GLY A 709 76.92 -9.44 -19.07
C GLY A 709 77.84 -9.62 -17.87
N LYS A 710 79.14 -9.27 -17.98
CA LYS A 710 80.06 -9.29 -16.84
C LYS A 710 79.71 -8.22 -15.80
N THR A 711 79.11 -7.10 -16.24
CA THR A 711 78.69 -6.00 -15.35
C THR A 711 77.17 -5.78 -15.46
N LEU A 712 76.49 -5.72 -14.31
CA LEU A 712 75.10 -5.32 -14.18
C LEU A 712 75.03 -3.94 -13.51
N VAL A 713 74.36 -2.99 -14.15
CA VAL A 713 74.10 -1.66 -13.58
C VAL A 713 72.64 -1.59 -13.18
N ILE A 714 72.37 -1.17 -11.95
CA ILE A 714 71.03 -0.99 -11.38
C ILE A 714 70.83 0.48 -11.04
N SER A 715 69.75 1.10 -11.52
CA SER A 715 69.33 2.44 -11.12
C SER A 715 68.15 2.33 -10.16
N SER A 716 68.38 2.58 -8.87
CA SER A 716 67.31 2.51 -7.86
C SER A 716 67.64 3.31 -6.61
N ASN A 717 66.63 3.54 -5.76
CA ASN A 717 66.79 4.17 -4.45
C ASN A 717 66.72 3.11 -3.33
N PRO A 718 67.85 2.60 -2.81
CA PRO A 718 67.87 1.63 -1.71
C PRO A 718 67.59 2.33 -0.36
N HIS A 719 66.35 2.73 -0.15
CA HIS A 719 65.90 3.38 1.07
C HIS A 719 65.45 2.36 2.13
N LEU A 720 65.70 2.64 3.40
CA LEU A 720 65.34 1.77 4.52
C LEU A 720 64.94 2.60 5.74
N ASN A 721 63.94 2.11 6.47
CA ASN A 721 63.41 2.71 7.70
C ASN A 721 62.99 4.19 7.53
N THR A 722 62.54 4.58 6.34
CA THR A 722 62.10 5.94 6.03
C THR A 722 60.58 6.10 6.01
N GLY A 723 59.84 4.98 6.04
CA GLY A 723 58.39 4.90 6.11
C GLY A 723 57.89 3.59 6.75
N THR A 724 56.65 3.24 6.43
CA THR A 724 55.98 2.03 6.98
C THR A 724 56.21 0.78 6.14
N THR A 725 56.61 0.95 4.88
CA THR A 725 56.72 -0.10 3.86
C THR A 725 58.14 -0.51 3.53
N ASP A 726 59.13 0.11 4.16
CA ASP A 726 60.56 -0.05 3.89
C ASP A 726 61.36 -0.40 5.17
N LYS A 727 60.73 -1.10 6.12
CA LYS A 727 61.34 -1.42 7.41
C LYS A 727 62.24 -2.64 7.35
N THR A 728 63.24 -2.67 8.23
CA THR A 728 64.04 -3.86 8.59
C THR A 728 65.09 -4.31 7.57
N ALA A 729 64.70 -4.66 6.34
CA ALA A 729 65.62 -5.18 5.32
C ALA A 729 65.05 -5.01 3.89
N LEU A 730 65.93 -4.67 2.96
CA LEU A 730 65.68 -4.60 1.53
C LEU A 730 66.47 -5.73 0.87
N ILE A 731 65.79 -6.62 0.17
CA ILE A 731 66.44 -7.73 -0.54
C ILE A 731 66.46 -7.42 -2.02
N TYR A 732 67.62 -7.51 -2.64
CA TYR A 732 67.74 -7.59 -4.10
C TYR A 732 67.94 -9.03 -4.52
N THR A 733 67.10 -9.51 -5.43
CA THR A 733 67.25 -10.83 -6.05
C THR A 733 67.80 -10.64 -7.46
N LEU A 734 69.02 -11.14 -7.70
CA LEU A 734 69.76 -10.92 -8.93
C LEU A 734 69.94 -12.24 -9.71
N GLY A 735 69.61 -12.22 -11.00
CA GLY A 735 69.79 -13.34 -11.92
C GLY A 735 71.21 -13.43 -12.48
N ILE A 736 71.80 -14.61 -12.40
CA ILE A 736 73.17 -14.87 -12.85
C ILE A 736 73.26 -16.25 -13.53
N ARG A 737 74.13 -16.37 -14.53
CA ARG A 737 74.31 -17.57 -15.34
C ARG A 737 75.77 -17.99 -15.36
N ALA A 738 76.04 -19.28 -15.14
CA ALA A 738 77.37 -19.85 -15.35
C ALA A 738 77.66 -19.91 -16.86
N LEU A 739 78.83 -19.43 -17.29
CA LEU A 739 79.21 -19.45 -18.70
C LEU A 739 79.33 -20.91 -19.19
N PRO A 740 79.03 -21.21 -20.47
CA PRO A 740 79.07 -22.58 -20.99
C PRO A 740 80.45 -23.26 -20.88
N ASP A 741 81.51 -22.47 -20.82
CA ASP A 741 82.92 -22.87 -20.72
C ASP A 741 83.49 -22.70 -19.30
N ALA A 742 82.65 -22.42 -18.29
CA ALA A 742 83.10 -22.20 -16.93
C ALA A 742 83.63 -23.49 -16.27
N GLU A 743 84.84 -23.44 -15.71
CA GLU A 743 85.42 -24.55 -14.93
C GLU A 743 84.74 -24.70 -13.56
N SER A 744 84.45 -25.94 -13.15
CA SER A 744 83.86 -26.26 -11.83
C SER A 744 84.71 -25.71 -10.68
N GLY A 745 84.05 -25.30 -9.60
CA GLY A 745 84.68 -24.84 -8.36
C GLY A 745 84.18 -23.48 -7.85
N THR A 746 84.56 -23.17 -6.62
CA THR A 746 84.19 -21.92 -5.94
C THR A 746 85.05 -20.75 -6.42
N ARG A 747 84.42 -19.59 -6.59
CA ARG A 747 85.07 -18.30 -6.84
C ARG A 747 84.85 -17.42 -5.61
N PRO A 748 85.73 -17.48 -4.60
CA PRO A 748 85.56 -16.71 -3.39
C PRO A 748 85.95 -15.25 -3.66
N ALA A 749 84.97 -14.34 -3.57
CA ALA A 749 85.19 -12.90 -3.53
C ALA A 749 85.89 -12.24 -4.74
N ASP A 750 85.79 -12.82 -5.95
CA ASP A 750 86.36 -12.23 -7.18
C ASP A 750 85.33 -11.46 -8.03
N GLY A 751 84.05 -11.48 -7.64
CA GLY A 751 83.04 -10.51 -8.07
C GLY A 751 82.88 -9.40 -7.02
N GLN A 752 82.15 -8.34 -7.36
CA GLN A 752 81.90 -7.23 -6.42
C GLN A 752 80.58 -6.51 -6.68
N ALA A 753 79.98 -5.97 -5.61
CA ALA A 753 78.87 -5.03 -5.66
C ALA A 753 79.33 -3.65 -5.17
N VAL A 754 79.16 -2.63 -6.00
CA VAL A 754 79.46 -1.23 -5.69
C VAL A 754 78.15 -0.46 -5.63
N ILE A 755 77.76 -0.04 -4.43
CA ILE A 755 76.50 0.67 -4.17
C ILE A 755 76.84 2.06 -3.64
N GLY A 756 76.76 3.07 -4.53
CA GLY A 756 77.19 4.44 -4.27
C GLY A 756 78.61 4.50 -3.69
N ARG A 757 78.79 5.18 -2.54
CA ARG A 757 80.08 5.35 -1.86
C ARG A 757 80.44 4.25 -0.86
N LEU A 758 79.69 3.14 -0.80
CA LEU A 758 80.06 2.01 0.05
C LEU A 758 81.37 1.38 -0.40
N ALA A 759 82.12 0.83 0.55
CA ALA A 759 83.24 -0.05 0.22
C ALA A 759 82.73 -1.23 -0.64
N PRO A 760 83.44 -1.62 -1.72
CA PRO A 760 83.01 -2.71 -2.58
C PRO A 760 82.74 -4.00 -1.78
N VAL A 761 81.56 -4.57 -1.99
CA VAL A 761 81.11 -5.78 -1.28
C VAL A 761 81.51 -6.99 -2.14
N PRO A 762 82.34 -7.91 -1.65
CA PRO A 762 82.76 -9.06 -2.44
C PRO A 762 81.59 -9.99 -2.74
N LEU A 763 81.50 -10.44 -3.99
CA LEU A 763 80.54 -11.44 -4.43
C LEU A 763 81.26 -12.76 -4.70
N SER A 764 80.67 -13.86 -4.23
CA SER A 764 81.15 -15.21 -4.49
C SER A 764 80.12 -15.99 -5.32
N ALA A 765 80.57 -17.00 -6.05
CA ALA A 765 79.73 -17.96 -6.77
C ALA A 765 80.40 -19.33 -6.84
N HIS A 766 79.65 -20.38 -7.15
CA HIS A 766 80.16 -21.73 -7.32
C HIS A 766 79.66 -22.34 -8.62
N VAL A 767 80.58 -22.75 -9.50
CA VAL A 767 80.21 -23.51 -10.70
C VAL A 767 80.15 -24.99 -10.30
N LEU A 768 78.99 -25.63 -10.49
CA LEU A 768 78.78 -27.05 -10.17
C LEU A 768 79.61 -27.95 -11.10
#